data_AF-A0A6G0RBT9-F1
#
_entry.id   AF-A0A6G0RBT9-F1
#
_cell.length_a   1.000
_cell.length_b   1.000
_cell.length_c   1.000
_cell.angle_alpha   90.00
_cell.angle_beta   90.00
_cell.angle_gamma   90.00
#
_symmetry.space_group_name_H-M   'P 1'
#
loop_
_entity.id
_entity.type
_entity.pdbx_description
1 polymer ?
#
loop_
_entity_poly.entity_id
_entity_poly.type
_entity_poly.pdbx_seq_one_letter_code
_entity_poly.pdbx_strand_id
1 'polypeptide(L)'
;MSAQRDAGADSPSHNYNAMLSRGDSHEIADQDFVSQVPAAREVFREPSEVHAQTISDRGGYSYSIRPTETDANSPGRVTFSYSTANNNNDNSGSRVRLAGAAPVALARPSMMERNIEAVREPTSAEFAAKTKHYNGRYRRWPGVVLILAIVIGGVLAITFAAVHTHTTSTARQEAYQKRKASASAITGGASGSGSDLVSDDGEVGNPKSYPDMGCELPDYQSKDGHIYAVASNGTEVAVDIKGINWFGMETGTAIPLGLWDNSENGTTAYQIASFLETNKFNAVRLPLCINWILTNKVPESTLINTAENRAISITSYMSLLKSLIKALAYRNIGVLISLHTLTSTVSGGLWYNDNITQSDFLDAVDTLTGDLCSNKYWNVVGLDLKNEPYEGTWGDGEDTDWRVGAQTIGNRMLKGCSNWMGFVEGIYASHTLTIDDTEYSFYDWYGSGLQKANEYPVEFTTDNKVVYAPHYYTPAVYPQTYLFGGGTSGDNGELDDYVELSNSSLKTRISATMDEMFGFIADNKSAALLLGEFGGLYATDLNPELTTKRCTDYSIEIMVANGWAGGFVWSLNPESAYQYNPSDTYGTFTEGVLEDDWLTANSEFLAGLEAMNDLEHLRMMPCFETEDSDSGSSGSD
;
A
#
# COMPACT_ATOMS: atom_id res chain seq x y z
N MET A 1 -22.10 -64.15 -1.82
CA MET A 1 -20.87 -64.59 -1.12
C MET A 1 -19.70 -63.94 -1.85
N SER A 2 -19.41 -62.67 -1.56
CA SER A 2 -18.53 -62.13 -0.49
C SER A 2 -17.04 -62.39 -0.71
N ALA A 3 -16.31 -61.28 -0.92
CA ALA A 3 -14.93 -60.93 -0.53
C ALA A 3 -14.41 -59.91 -1.57
N GLN A 4 -14.64 -58.61 -1.45
CA GLN A 4 -14.08 -57.65 -0.48
C GLN A 4 -12.55 -57.76 -0.34
N ARG A 5 -11.85 -56.85 -1.02
CA ARG A 5 -10.52 -56.35 -0.64
C ARG A 5 -10.57 -54.84 -0.73
N ASP A 6 -10.70 -54.24 0.44
CA ASP A 6 -10.46 -52.82 0.71
C ASP A 6 -8.98 -52.50 0.47
N ALA A 7 -8.74 -51.41 -0.24
CA ALA A 7 -7.55 -50.58 -0.13
C ALA A 7 -8.06 -49.14 -0.16
N GLY A 8 -8.47 -48.65 1.02
CA GLY A 8 -8.76 -47.24 1.23
C GLY A 8 -7.44 -46.48 1.24
N ALA A 9 -7.20 -45.69 0.19
CA ALA A 9 -6.31 -44.55 0.27
C ALA A 9 -7.15 -43.44 0.89
N ASP A 10 -7.06 -43.28 2.22
CA ASP A 10 -7.56 -42.08 2.89
C ASP A 10 -6.73 -40.91 2.38
N SER A 11 -7.39 -40.03 1.63
CA SER A 11 -6.84 -38.76 1.15
C SER A 11 -6.74 -37.82 2.37
N PRO A 12 -5.56 -37.32 2.74
CA PRO A 12 -5.48 -36.40 3.84
C PRO A 12 -5.95 -35.01 3.37
N SER A 13 -7.20 -34.68 3.69
CA SER A 13 -7.74 -33.32 3.59
C SER A 13 -7.08 -32.45 4.67
N HIS A 14 -5.86 -31.99 4.43
CA HIS A 14 -5.22 -31.00 5.28
C HIS A 14 -5.89 -29.63 5.06
N ASN A 15 -6.22 -28.97 6.17
CA ASN A 15 -6.97 -27.72 6.19
C ASN A 15 -6.01 -26.55 5.89
N TYR A 16 -5.83 -26.21 4.61
CA TYR A 16 -4.96 -25.12 4.12
C TYR A 16 -5.46 -23.70 4.45
N ASN A 17 -6.45 -23.54 5.33
CA ASN A 17 -6.94 -22.24 5.81
C ASN A 17 -5.92 -21.43 6.65
N ALA A 18 -4.71 -21.96 6.87
CA ALA A 18 -3.69 -21.33 7.70
C ALA A 18 -3.03 -20.10 7.06
N MET A 19 -3.12 -19.91 5.73
CA MET A 19 -2.63 -18.68 5.08
C MET A 19 -3.55 -17.46 5.31
N LEU A 20 -4.78 -17.67 5.82
CA LEU A 20 -5.81 -16.62 5.96
C LEU A 20 -6.40 -16.48 7.38
N SER A 21 -5.91 -17.22 8.37
CA SER A 21 -6.55 -17.30 9.69
C SER A 21 -5.70 -16.70 10.81
N ARG A 22 -5.88 -15.41 11.09
CA ARG A 22 -5.72 -14.87 12.46
C ARG A 22 -7.11 -14.55 13.02
N GLY A 23 -7.85 -15.59 13.33
CA GLY A 23 -9.12 -15.52 14.04
C GLY A 23 -8.97 -16.08 15.44
N ASP A 24 -8.23 -15.41 16.32
CA ASP A 24 -8.32 -15.63 17.76
C ASP A 24 -7.95 -14.34 18.50
N SER A 25 -8.97 -13.51 18.74
CA SER A 25 -8.93 -12.43 19.71
C SER A 25 -9.75 -12.84 20.93
N HIS A 26 -9.24 -13.72 21.80
CA HIS A 26 -9.69 -13.82 23.19
C HIS A 26 -8.60 -14.39 24.12
N GLU A 27 -8.25 -13.57 25.11
CA GLU A 27 -7.66 -13.88 26.42
C GLU A 27 -6.50 -14.90 26.50
N ILE A 28 -5.27 -14.41 26.59
CA ILE A 28 -4.18 -15.14 27.26
C ILE A 28 -3.83 -14.41 28.56
N ALA A 29 -3.92 -15.15 29.67
CA ALA A 29 -3.57 -14.72 31.01
C ALA A 29 -2.06 -14.58 31.17
N ASP A 30 -1.65 -13.58 31.96
CA ASP A 30 -0.27 -13.31 32.40
C ASP A 30 0.48 -14.58 32.84
N GLN A 31 1.61 -14.86 32.19
CA GLN A 31 2.70 -15.64 32.80
C GLN A 31 4.05 -15.33 32.13
N ASP A 32 4.85 -14.52 32.85
CA ASP A 32 6.31 -14.45 32.93
C ASP A 32 7.16 -14.70 31.66
N PHE A 33 7.40 -13.63 30.90
CA PHE A 33 8.45 -13.57 29.88
C PHE A 33 9.77 -13.05 30.50
N VAL A 34 10.76 -13.94 30.65
CA VAL A 34 12.14 -13.57 31.03
C VAL A 34 12.91 -13.19 29.76
N SER A 35 13.34 -11.93 29.70
CA SER A 35 14.15 -11.36 28.62
C SER A 35 15.55 -11.99 28.55
N GLN A 36 15.94 -12.53 27.39
CA GLN A 36 17.35 -12.73 27.04
C GLN A 36 17.74 -11.75 25.93
N VAL A 37 18.78 -10.95 26.24
CA VAL A 37 19.42 -9.96 25.36
C VAL A 37 20.46 -10.66 24.48
N PRO A 38 20.60 -10.34 23.18
CA PRO A 38 21.67 -10.91 22.34
C PRO A 38 23.01 -10.20 22.59
N ALA A 39 24.08 -11.00 22.57
CA ALA A 39 25.44 -10.59 22.82
C ALA A 39 26.03 -9.70 21.71
N ALA A 40 26.69 -8.61 22.13
CA ALA A 40 27.45 -7.72 21.28
C ALA A 40 28.78 -8.33 20.82
N ARG A 41 29.16 -8.01 19.59
CA ARG A 41 30.37 -8.37 18.86
C ARG A 41 31.54 -7.48 19.32
N GLU A 42 32.60 -8.03 19.88
CA GLU A 42 33.83 -7.28 20.21
C GLU A 42 35.02 -7.67 19.33
N VAL A 43 35.74 -6.64 18.88
CA VAL A 43 36.95 -6.68 18.04
C VAL A 43 38.06 -5.92 18.78
N PHE A 44 39.17 -6.63 19.01
CA PHE A 44 40.56 -6.18 19.25
C PHE A 44 41.09 -5.77 20.65
N ARG A 45 42.14 -6.55 21.02
CA ARG A 45 43.43 -6.21 21.68
C ARG A 45 43.52 -6.08 23.21
N GLU A 46 44.16 -7.10 23.80
CA GLU A 46 45.04 -7.09 24.98
C GLU A 46 46.21 -6.06 24.90
N PRO A 47 47.03 -5.80 25.97
CA PRO A 47 47.21 -6.59 27.21
C PRO A 47 47.32 -5.80 28.55
N SER A 48 47.27 -6.52 29.67
CA SER A 48 48.23 -6.51 30.80
C SER A 48 47.58 -6.66 32.20
N GLU A 49 47.80 -7.86 32.76
CA GLU A 49 48.39 -8.11 34.08
C GLU A 49 47.81 -7.50 35.39
N VAL A 50 47.57 -8.44 36.34
CA VAL A 50 47.88 -8.37 37.80
C VAL A 50 46.70 -8.18 38.78
N HIS A 51 46.48 -9.28 39.52
CA HIS A 51 46.05 -9.43 40.93
C HIS A 51 44.56 -9.54 41.29
N ALA A 52 44.24 -10.76 41.75
CA ALA A 52 43.17 -11.06 42.68
C ALA A 52 43.49 -10.53 44.08
N GLN A 53 42.52 -9.89 44.75
CA GLN A 53 42.38 -9.99 46.19
C GLN A 53 40.89 -10.09 46.59
N THR A 54 40.64 -11.18 47.29
CA THR A 54 39.49 -11.61 48.07
C THR A 54 39.17 -10.69 49.25
N ILE A 55 37.93 -10.83 49.80
CA ILE A 55 37.55 -10.89 51.23
C ILE A 55 36.33 -10.02 51.59
N SER A 56 35.22 -10.74 51.75
CA SER A 56 34.35 -10.86 52.94
C SER A 56 33.31 -9.80 53.30
N ASP A 57 32.10 -10.35 53.43
CA ASP A 57 31.32 -10.45 54.67
C ASP A 57 30.48 -9.26 55.18
N ARG A 58 29.21 -9.65 55.37
CA ARG A 58 28.34 -9.42 56.52
C ARG A 58 27.60 -8.08 56.60
N GLY A 59 26.28 -8.22 56.66
CA GLY A 59 25.45 -7.36 57.50
C GLY A 59 24.01 -7.25 57.04
N GLY A 60 23.21 -8.31 57.22
CA GLY A 60 21.75 -8.20 57.15
C GLY A 60 21.17 -7.56 58.41
N TYR A 61 20.13 -6.75 58.25
CA TYR A 61 19.10 -6.51 59.26
C TYR A 61 17.74 -6.29 58.56
N SER A 62 16.78 -7.16 58.93
CA SER A 62 15.32 -7.09 58.76
C SER A 62 14.70 -6.03 59.69
N TYR A 63 13.44 -5.56 59.70
CA TYR A 63 12.07 -6.01 59.39
C TYR A 63 11.22 -4.73 59.12
N SER A 64 10.35 -4.66 58.09
CA SER A 64 8.88 -4.85 58.12
C SER A 64 7.98 -3.69 58.60
N ILE A 65 7.01 -3.37 57.71
CA ILE A 65 5.60 -2.96 57.90
C ILE A 65 5.27 -1.47 58.11
N ARG A 66 4.32 -1.02 57.25
CA ARG A 66 3.53 0.23 57.11
C ARG A 66 2.81 0.68 58.42
N PRO A 67 2.04 1.81 58.53
CA PRO A 67 1.59 2.80 57.53
C PRO A 67 1.60 4.30 57.99
N THR A 68 1.00 5.15 57.14
CA THR A 68 0.29 6.46 57.38
C THR A 68 1.04 7.81 57.47
N GLU A 69 0.55 8.69 56.58
CA GLU A 69 0.24 10.14 56.68
C GLU A 69 1.31 11.27 56.60
N THR A 70 1.00 12.16 55.64
CA THR A 70 1.06 13.64 55.56
C THR A 70 2.36 14.44 55.28
N ASP A 71 2.28 15.11 54.12
CA ASP A 71 2.54 16.53 53.82
C ASP A 71 3.90 17.06 53.28
N ALA A 72 3.78 17.48 52.00
CA ALA A 72 4.12 18.79 51.42
C ALA A 72 5.54 19.10 50.91
N ASN A 73 5.69 19.25 49.58
CA ASN A 73 5.85 20.59 48.95
C ASN A 73 5.86 20.61 47.40
N SER A 74 5.06 21.53 46.84
CA SER A 74 5.31 22.37 45.62
C SER A 74 5.22 21.74 44.19
N PRO A 75 5.04 22.55 43.12
CA PRO A 75 3.73 23.04 42.64
C PRO A 75 3.45 22.73 41.15
N GLY A 76 2.15 22.80 40.80
CA GLY A 76 1.60 22.40 39.50
C GLY A 76 1.54 23.46 38.39
N ARG A 77 1.27 22.95 37.18
CA ARG A 77 1.01 23.67 35.93
C ARG A 77 -0.09 22.90 35.18
N VAL A 78 -1.22 23.55 34.92
CA VAL A 78 -2.39 23.11 34.11
C VAL A 78 -2.99 24.45 33.65
N THR A 79 -3.46 24.77 32.45
CA THR A 79 -3.75 24.14 31.15
C THR A 79 -4.02 25.32 30.19
N PHE A 80 -3.96 25.11 28.87
CA PHE A 80 -4.76 25.90 27.93
C PHE A 80 -5.34 24.98 26.86
N SER A 81 -6.67 25.01 26.77
CA SER A 81 -7.48 24.33 25.76
C SER A 81 -8.14 25.37 24.86
N TYR A 82 -8.24 25.04 23.58
CA TYR A 82 -8.89 25.80 22.52
C TYR A 82 -9.92 24.91 21.84
N SER A 83 -11.14 25.42 21.66
CA SER A 83 -12.07 25.14 20.56
C SER A 83 -13.35 25.93 20.86
N THR A 84 -14.12 26.52 19.95
CA THR A 84 -14.11 26.70 18.50
C THR A 84 -15.22 27.71 18.24
N ALA A 85 -15.05 28.59 17.26
CA ALA A 85 -16.08 29.52 16.83
C ALA A 85 -16.84 28.93 15.64
N ASN A 86 -18.17 28.99 15.67
CA ASN A 86 -18.99 28.90 14.47
C ASN A 86 -20.02 30.03 14.52
N ASN A 87 -20.00 30.87 13.48
CA ASN A 87 -20.88 32.01 13.28
C ASN A 87 -22.04 31.58 12.37
N ASN A 88 -23.27 31.94 12.71
CA ASN A 88 -24.32 32.18 11.75
C ASN A 88 -25.26 33.29 12.23
N ASN A 89 -25.61 34.15 11.27
CA ASN A 89 -26.55 35.27 11.33
C ASN A 89 -27.86 34.89 12.04
N ASP A 90 -28.42 35.79 12.84
CA ASP A 90 -29.73 36.34 12.48
C ASP A 90 -30.17 37.60 13.24
N ASN A 91 -31.09 38.27 12.55
CA ASN A 91 -31.61 39.60 12.71
C ASN A 91 -32.57 39.77 13.90
N SER A 92 -32.73 41.02 14.32
CA SER A 92 -33.90 41.65 14.96
C SER A 92 -33.69 42.20 16.37
N GLY A 93 -34.01 43.48 16.50
CA GLY A 93 -33.87 44.25 17.72
C GLY A 93 -34.96 43.95 18.74
N SER A 94 -34.64 44.23 19.99
CA SER A 94 -35.60 44.90 20.86
C SER A 94 -34.89 45.65 21.97
N ARG A 95 -35.37 46.87 22.20
CA ARG A 95 -34.92 47.79 23.24
C ARG A 95 -35.31 47.24 24.61
N VAL A 96 -34.37 47.24 25.57
CA VAL A 96 -34.72 47.39 26.99
C VAL A 96 -33.87 48.50 27.59
N ARG A 97 -34.57 49.45 28.20
CA ARG A 97 -34.06 50.69 28.77
C ARG A 97 -33.28 50.41 30.05
N LEU A 98 -32.10 51.03 30.12
CA LEU A 98 -31.30 51.23 31.32
C LEU A 98 -32.01 52.27 32.22
N ALA A 99 -32.19 51.96 33.50
CA ALA A 99 -32.61 52.91 34.52
C ALA A 99 -31.67 52.83 35.74
N GLY A 100 -30.99 53.95 36.00
CA GLY A 100 -30.85 54.52 37.34
C GLY A 100 -29.75 54.01 38.27
N ALA A 101 -28.60 54.67 38.26
CA ALA A 101 -27.91 55.09 39.49
C ALA A 101 -27.05 56.34 39.19
N ALA A 102 -27.23 57.40 39.98
CA ALA A 102 -26.72 58.75 39.75
C ALA A 102 -25.25 58.95 40.20
N PRO A 103 -24.52 59.91 39.59
CA PRO A 103 -23.14 60.24 39.94
C PRO A 103 -23.05 61.33 41.02
N VAL A 104 -22.04 61.22 41.89
CA VAL A 104 -21.63 62.32 42.80
C VAL A 104 -20.40 63.03 42.22
N ALA A 105 -20.49 64.36 42.20
CA ALA A 105 -19.61 65.31 41.53
C ALA A 105 -18.35 65.69 42.33
N LEU A 106 -17.30 66.11 41.62
CA LEU A 106 -16.34 67.12 42.08
C LEU A 106 -15.94 68.02 40.90
N ALA A 107 -15.96 69.33 41.16
CA ALA A 107 -15.99 70.41 40.18
C ALA A 107 -14.60 70.97 39.80
N ARG A 108 -14.54 71.57 38.61
CA ARG A 108 -13.43 72.38 38.07
C ARG A 108 -13.35 73.76 38.74
N PRO A 109 -12.17 74.38 38.89
CA PRO A 109 -12.06 75.83 39.01
C PRO A 109 -11.98 76.49 37.62
N SER A 110 -12.82 77.50 37.39
CA SER A 110 -12.83 78.36 36.19
C SER A 110 -12.19 79.74 36.46
N MET A 111 -11.54 80.27 35.42
CA MET A 111 -11.47 81.67 34.96
C MET A 111 -11.27 82.80 36.00
N MET A 112 -10.10 83.45 35.91
CA MET A 112 -9.92 84.83 36.36
C MET A 112 -10.06 85.79 35.18
N GLU A 113 -10.93 86.77 35.40
CA GLU A 113 -11.38 87.84 34.53
C GLU A 113 -10.44 89.05 34.64
N ARG A 114 -10.05 89.65 33.51
CA ARG A 114 -9.44 91.00 33.50
C ARG A 114 -10.28 91.91 32.61
N ASN A 115 -11.07 92.75 33.27
CA ASN A 115 -11.65 93.97 32.73
C ASN A 115 -10.54 94.96 32.39
N ILE A 116 -10.53 95.49 31.16
CA ILE A 116 -9.80 96.70 30.81
C ILE A 116 -10.82 97.67 30.22
N GLU A 117 -10.99 98.77 30.94
CA GLU A 117 -11.93 99.85 30.69
C GLU A 117 -11.37 100.82 29.64
N ALA A 118 -12.25 101.38 28.81
CA ALA A 118 -11.91 102.26 27.70
C ALA A 118 -11.66 103.71 28.15
N VAL A 119 -10.64 104.37 27.58
CA VAL A 119 -10.45 105.83 27.62
C VAL A 119 -10.32 106.35 26.19
N ARG A 120 -11.07 107.42 25.87
CA ARG A 120 -11.17 108.05 24.54
C ARG A 120 -10.06 109.08 24.28
N GLU A 121 -9.66 109.11 23.01
CA GLU A 121 -8.90 110.04 22.12
C GLU A 121 -8.24 111.34 22.64
N PRO A 122 -7.19 111.76 21.91
CA PRO A 122 -7.38 112.98 21.10
C PRO A 122 -6.91 112.85 19.64
N THR A 123 -7.80 113.31 18.76
CA THR A 123 -7.63 114.10 17.53
C THR A 123 -6.27 114.26 16.84
N SER A 124 -6.39 114.26 15.51
CA SER A 124 -5.69 115.07 14.49
C SER A 124 -4.62 114.39 13.61
N ALA A 125 -4.85 114.60 12.30
CA ALA A 125 -3.90 114.66 11.19
C ALA A 125 -3.23 113.35 10.73
N GLU A 126 -3.46 113.07 9.43
CA GLU A 126 -2.52 112.61 8.40
C GLU A 126 -1.29 111.80 8.84
N PHE A 127 -1.04 110.66 8.19
CA PHE A 127 0.14 110.44 7.33
C PHE A 127 0.34 108.96 6.98
N ALA A 128 0.27 108.70 5.67
CA ALA A 128 1.03 107.70 4.90
C ALA A 128 1.11 106.24 5.41
N ALA A 129 0.37 105.36 4.73
CA ALA A 129 0.65 103.93 4.70
C ALA A 129 2.09 103.67 4.18
N LYS A 130 2.98 103.16 5.03
CA LYS A 130 4.24 102.52 4.61
C LYS A 130 4.04 101.01 4.59
N THR A 131 3.97 100.45 3.39
CA THR A 131 4.06 99.01 3.14
C THR A 131 5.43 98.50 3.58
N LYS A 132 5.49 97.72 4.67
CA LYS A 132 6.64 96.87 4.98
C LYS A 132 6.40 95.49 4.36
N HIS A 133 7.12 95.18 3.28
CA HIS A 133 7.22 93.84 2.74
C HIS A 133 7.80 92.89 3.79
N TYR A 134 6.97 91.99 4.30
CA TYR A 134 7.40 90.86 5.13
C TYR A 134 7.69 89.69 4.19
N ASN A 135 8.96 89.48 3.83
CA ASN A 135 9.36 88.27 3.11
C ASN A 135 9.24 87.08 4.07
N GLY A 136 8.14 86.35 3.95
CA GLY A 136 7.91 85.10 4.67
C GLY A 136 9.09 84.16 4.47
N ARG A 137 9.72 83.79 5.58
CA ARG A 137 10.76 82.75 5.69
C ARG A 137 10.34 81.50 4.90
N TYR A 138 11.16 81.10 3.92
CA TYR A 138 10.93 79.88 3.12
C TYR A 138 10.54 78.70 4.02
N ARG A 139 9.34 78.17 3.75
CA ARG A 139 8.76 76.98 4.35
C ARG A 139 9.75 75.83 4.17
N ARG A 140 10.28 75.28 5.27
CA ARG A 140 11.41 74.33 5.29
C ARG A 140 11.02 72.97 4.69
N TRP A 141 11.29 72.78 3.40
CA TRP A 141 11.22 71.50 2.69
C TRP A 141 12.14 70.36 3.20
N PRO A 142 13.32 70.60 3.82
CA PRO A 142 14.24 69.51 4.17
C PRO A 142 13.68 68.49 5.18
N GLY A 143 12.88 68.94 6.16
CA GLY A 143 12.32 68.05 7.18
C GLY A 143 11.22 67.14 6.64
N VAL A 144 10.40 67.64 5.69
CA VAL A 144 9.34 66.84 5.05
C VAL A 144 9.94 65.80 4.11
N VAL A 145 10.99 66.17 3.36
CA VAL A 145 11.72 65.23 2.50
C VAL A 145 12.43 64.15 3.32
N LEU A 146 13.02 64.50 4.47
CA LEU A 146 13.62 63.52 5.38
C LEU A 146 12.58 62.54 5.96
N ILE A 147 11.41 63.04 6.38
CA ILE A 147 10.32 62.19 6.87
C ILE A 147 9.83 61.26 5.76
N LEU A 148 9.65 61.75 4.53
CA LEU A 148 9.28 60.92 3.38
C LEU A 148 10.33 59.85 3.09
N ALA A 149 11.63 60.19 3.14
CA ALA A 149 12.71 59.24 2.93
C ALA A 149 12.74 58.15 4.03
N ILE A 150 12.49 58.52 5.29
CA ILE A 150 12.40 57.57 6.41
C ILE A 150 11.18 56.65 6.24
N VAL A 151 10.02 57.19 5.87
CA VAL A 151 8.80 56.39 5.65
C VAL A 151 8.99 55.44 4.48
N ILE A 152 9.52 55.91 3.35
CA ILE A 152 9.79 55.08 2.17
C ILE A 152 10.84 54.01 2.51
N GLY A 153 11.94 54.38 3.16
CA GLY A 153 12.97 53.44 3.60
C GLY A 153 12.43 52.40 4.59
N GLY A 154 11.55 52.81 5.51
CA GLY A 154 10.87 51.93 6.46
C GLY A 154 9.93 50.94 5.75
N VAL A 155 9.11 51.41 4.82
CA VAL A 155 8.24 50.54 4.01
C VAL A 155 9.08 49.55 3.21
N LEU A 156 10.12 50.01 2.51
CA LEU A 156 11.01 49.12 1.74
C LEU A 156 11.70 48.08 2.63
N ALA A 157 12.20 48.48 3.80
CA ALA A 157 12.84 47.58 4.74
C ALA A 157 11.86 46.54 5.32
N ILE A 158 10.63 46.95 5.66
CA ILE A 158 9.58 46.05 6.13
C ILE A 158 9.18 45.08 5.01
N THR A 159 8.94 45.56 3.80
CA THR A 159 8.59 44.70 2.65
C THR A 159 9.72 43.72 2.34
N PHE A 160 10.97 44.18 2.32
CA PHE A 160 12.12 43.30 2.10
C PHE A 160 12.25 42.25 3.21
N ALA A 161 12.16 42.65 4.48
CA ALA A 161 12.22 41.73 5.62
C ALA A 161 11.05 40.74 5.61
N ALA A 162 9.85 41.17 5.23
CA ALA A 162 8.68 40.31 5.10
C ALA A 162 8.86 39.28 3.97
N VAL A 163 9.31 39.70 2.78
CA VAL A 163 9.60 38.79 1.66
C VAL A 163 10.73 37.83 2.01
N HIS A 164 11.80 38.30 2.64
CA HIS A 164 12.92 37.46 3.07
C HIS A 164 12.52 36.45 4.16
N THR A 165 11.71 36.87 5.14
CA THR A 165 11.20 35.98 6.19
C THR A 165 10.22 34.97 5.61
N HIS A 166 9.34 35.40 4.69
CA HIS A 166 8.40 34.51 4.00
C HIS A 166 9.13 33.43 3.21
N THR A 167 10.09 33.81 2.34
CA THR A 167 10.91 32.88 1.54
C THR A 167 11.74 31.94 2.41
N THR A 168 12.35 32.44 3.49
CA THR A 168 13.11 31.59 4.42
C THR A 168 12.20 30.65 5.22
N SER A 169 10.98 31.08 5.56
CA SER A 169 10.00 30.23 6.25
C SER A 169 9.48 29.12 5.35
N THR A 170 9.13 29.43 4.10
CA THR A 170 8.68 28.45 3.10
C THR A 170 9.79 27.43 2.82
N ALA A 171 11.03 27.87 2.60
CA ALA A 171 12.15 26.96 2.41
C ALA A 171 12.38 26.01 3.60
N ARG A 172 12.20 26.49 4.85
CA ARG A 172 12.30 25.64 6.05
C ARG A 172 11.16 24.63 6.14
N GLN A 173 9.94 25.03 5.79
CA GLN A 173 8.79 24.15 5.77
C GLN A 173 8.94 23.07 4.71
N GLU A 174 9.31 23.42 3.48
CA GLU A 174 9.62 22.46 2.40
C GLU A 174 10.72 21.49 2.81
N ALA A 175 11.81 21.98 3.41
CA ALA A 175 12.89 21.12 3.87
C ALA A 175 12.46 20.18 5.01
N TYR A 176 11.56 20.63 5.89
CA TYR A 176 10.98 19.78 6.93
C TYR A 176 10.10 18.68 6.33
N GLN A 177 9.22 19.04 5.39
CA GLN A 177 8.30 18.09 4.76
C GLN A 177 9.03 17.04 3.92
N LYS A 178 10.08 17.44 3.18
CA LYS A 178 10.97 16.48 2.50
C LYS A 178 11.64 15.52 3.47
N ARG A 179 12.17 16.02 4.60
CA ARG A 179 12.77 15.14 5.62
C ARG A 179 11.75 14.20 6.25
N LYS A 180 10.51 14.64 6.49
CA LYS A 180 9.43 13.78 6.99
C LYS A 180 9.15 12.67 5.97
N ALA A 181 8.92 13.03 4.70
CA ALA A 181 8.66 12.08 3.63
C ALA A 181 9.79 11.04 3.46
N SER A 182 11.05 11.49 3.49
CA SER A 182 12.21 10.60 3.42
C SER A 182 12.37 9.70 4.65
N ALA A 183 11.91 10.13 5.82
CA ALA A 183 11.96 9.32 7.05
C ALA A 183 10.87 8.23 7.07
N SER A 184 9.74 8.47 6.39
CA SER A 184 8.66 7.50 6.21
C SER A 184 8.85 6.61 4.97
N ALA A 185 9.94 6.79 4.23
CA ALA A 185 10.22 5.99 3.04
C ALA A 185 10.65 4.57 3.43
N ILE A 186 10.14 3.58 2.70
CA ILE A 186 10.56 2.19 2.88
C ILE A 186 12.05 2.08 2.48
N THR A 187 12.88 1.59 3.40
CA THR A 187 14.33 1.48 3.22
C THR A 187 14.72 0.07 2.75
N GLY A 188 15.99 -0.14 2.36
CA GLY A 188 16.52 -1.47 2.00
C GLY A 188 16.29 -1.91 0.55
N GLY A 189 15.47 -1.19 -0.22
CA GLY A 189 15.31 -1.40 -1.67
C GLY A 189 16.21 -0.50 -2.53
N ALA A 190 15.96 -0.51 -3.84
CA ALA A 190 16.62 0.41 -4.77
C ALA A 190 16.37 1.88 -4.38
N SER A 191 17.32 2.76 -4.69
CA SER A 191 17.18 4.20 -4.46
C SER A 191 16.65 4.90 -5.70
N GLY A 192 15.47 5.50 -5.63
CA GLY A 192 14.84 6.24 -6.72
C GLY A 192 15.07 7.75 -6.63
N SER A 193 15.05 8.43 -7.77
CA SER A 193 15.11 9.91 -7.86
C SER A 193 13.79 10.53 -8.33
N GLY A 194 12.67 9.82 -8.18
CA GLY A 194 11.35 10.29 -8.58
C GLY A 194 10.97 11.57 -7.84
N SER A 195 10.23 12.46 -8.49
CA SER A 195 9.70 13.64 -7.81
C SER A 195 8.57 13.23 -6.87
N ASP A 196 8.73 13.52 -5.58
CA ASP A 196 7.66 13.33 -4.61
C ASP A 196 6.46 14.24 -4.92
N LEU A 197 5.26 13.74 -4.61
CA LEU A 197 4.04 14.51 -4.77
C LEU A 197 3.96 15.54 -3.65
N VAL A 198 3.88 16.81 -4.00
CA VAL A 198 3.69 17.91 -3.04
C VAL A 198 2.23 18.35 -3.09
N SER A 199 1.53 18.23 -1.97
CA SER A 199 0.14 18.65 -1.84
C SER A 199 0.01 20.19 -1.75
N ASP A 200 -1.21 20.69 -1.86
CA ASP A 200 -1.53 22.14 -1.86
C ASP A 200 -1.15 22.86 -0.55
N ASP A 201 -1.05 22.11 0.55
CA ASP A 201 -0.58 22.58 1.85
C ASP A 201 0.93 22.36 2.10
N GLY A 202 1.64 21.87 1.09
CA GLY A 202 3.08 21.64 1.12
C GLY A 202 3.51 20.32 1.76
N GLU A 203 2.58 19.44 2.18
CA GLU A 203 2.95 18.09 2.59
C GLU A 203 3.49 17.28 1.40
N VAL A 204 4.59 16.57 1.64
CA VAL A 204 5.29 15.77 0.64
C VAL A 204 4.96 14.30 0.90
N GLY A 205 4.50 13.58 -0.12
CA GLY A 205 4.21 12.14 -0.04
C GLY A 205 2.97 11.74 0.79
N ASN A 206 2.12 12.70 1.13
CA ASN A 206 0.82 12.45 1.76
C ASN A 206 -0.25 13.38 1.15
N PRO A 207 -0.66 13.15 -0.11
CA PRO A 207 -1.62 14.02 -0.77
C PRO A 207 -3.02 13.91 -0.17
N LYS A 208 -3.83 14.97 -0.27
CA LYS A 208 -5.29 14.91 -0.02
C LYS A 208 -6.07 14.20 -1.12
N SER A 209 -5.49 14.18 -2.33
CA SER A 209 -6.04 13.49 -3.50
C SER A 209 -4.91 13.24 -4.49
N TYR A 210 -4.94 12.08 -5.15
CA TYR A 210 -4.05 11.82 -6.29
C TYR A 210 -4.51 12.63 -7.50
N PRO A 211 -3.57 13.22 -8.28
CA PRO A 211 -3.90 13.96 -9.49
C PRO A 211 -4.56 13.04 -10.52
N ASP A 212 -5.43 13.60 -11.35
CA ASP A 212 -5.89 12.93 -12.55
C ASP A 212 -4.73 12.92 -13.55
N MET A 213 -4.32 11.73 -13.96
CA MET A 213 -3.20 11.55 -14.89
C MET A 213 -3.62 11.80 -16.34
N GLY A 214 -4.92 12.00 -16.62
CA GLY A 214 -5.42 12.23 -17.97
C GLY A 214 -5.27 10.99 -18.88
N CYS A 215 -5.20 9.80 -18.28
CA CYS A 215 -5.04 8.56 -19.01
C CYS A 215 -6.39 8.03 -19.48
N GLU A 216 -6.49 7.55 -20.71
CA GLU A 216 -7.61 6.69 -21.11
C GLU A 216 -7.43 5.27 -20.54
N LEU A 217 -8.55 4.56 -20.36
CA LEU A 217 -8.56 3.13 -20.05
C LEU A 217 -8.15 2.34 -21.31
N PRO A 218 -6.95 1.74 -21.37
CA PRO A 218 -6.54 0.96 -22.53
C PRO A 218 -7.43 -0.26 -22.72
N ASP A 219 -7.56 -0.71 -23.96
CA ASP A 219 -8.06 -2.05 -24.24
C ASP A 219 -6.93 -3.06 -23.99
N TYR A 220 -6.93 -3.68 -22.80
CA TYR A 220 -5.92 -4.67 -22.46
C TYR A 220 -6.20 -5.98 -23.19
N GLN A 221 -5.19 -6.52 -23.86
CA GLN A 221 -5.29 -7.71 -24.69
C GLN A 221 -4.18 -8.71 -24.38
N SER A 222 -4.52 -9.98 -24.48
CA SER A 222 -3.65 -11.14 -24.37
C SER A 222 -3.55 -11.79 -25.75
N LYS A 223 -2.38 -11.67 -26.38
CA LYS A 223 -2.14 -12.19 -27.73
C LYS A 223 -0.65 -12.47 -27.94
N ASP A 224 -0.34 -13.43 -28.82
CA ASP A 224 1.04 -13.82 -29.16
C ASP A 224 1.90 -14.20 -27.93
N GLY A 225 1.28 -14.70 -26.86
CA GLY A 225 1.96 -15.03 -25.60
C GLY A 225 2.23 -13.85 -24.65
N HIS A 226 1.81 -12.63 -25.00
CA HIS A 226 2.09 -11.42 -24.22
C HIS A 226 0.83 -10.61 -23.90
N ILE A 227 0.97 -9.70 -22.93
CA ILE A 227 -0.05 -8.71 -22.60
C ILE A 227 0.26 -7.41 -23.35
N TYR A 228 -0.77 -6.79 -23.92
CA TYR A 228 -0.71 -5.52 -24.63
C TYR A 228 -1.70 -4.52 -24.01
N ALA A 229 -1.27 -3.28 -23.82
CA ALA A 229 -2.16 -2.16 -23.62
C ALA A 229 -2.40 -1.48 -24.98
N VAL A 230 -3.65 -1.47 -25.45
CA VAL A 230 -4.03 -0.89 -26.74
C VAL A 230 -4.78 0.43 -26.53
N ALA A 231 -4.22 1.51 -27.03
CA ALA A 231 -4.84 2.83 -27.01
C ALA A 231 -6.00 2.93 -28.00
N SER A 232 -6.91 3.87 -27.79
CA SER A 232 -8.05 4.15 -28.68
C SER A 232 -7.61 4.54 -30.11
N ASN A 233 -6.44 5.15 -30.25
CA ASN A 233 -5.83 5.50 -31.53
C ASN A 233 -5.14 4.32 -32.25
N GLY A 234 -5.16 3.12 -31.66
CA GLY A 234 -4.56 1.90 -32.20
C GLY A 234 -3.07 1.69 -31.86
N THR A 235 -2.48 2.54 -31.01
CA THR A 235 -1.12 2.30 -30.49
C THR A 235 -1.13 1.11 -29.55
N GLU A 236 -0.29 0.11 -29.83
CA GLU A 236 -0.17 -1.08 -29.00
C GLU A 236 1.19 -1.09 -28.28
N VAL A 237 1.17 -1.35 -26.98
CA VAL A 237 2.38 -1.46 -26.15
C VAL A 237 2.35 -2.78 -25.39
N ALA A 238 3.30 -3.67 -25.69
CA ALA A 238 3.50 -4.90 -24.93
C ALA A 238 4.03 -4.60 -23.53
N VAL A 239 3.57 -5.37 -22.54
CA VAL A 239 3.94 -5.23 -21.13
C VAL A 239 4.06 -6.61 -20.48
N ASP A 240 5.24 -6.89 -19.92
CA ASP A 240 5.43 -8.05 -19.04
C ASP A 240 5.32 -7.62 -17.57
N ILE A 241 4.85 -8.53 -16.72
CA ILE A 241 4.45 -8.24 -15.34
C ILE A 241 5.55 -8.66 -14.35
N LYS A 242 6.22 -7.67 -13.74
CA LYS A 242 6.87 -7.86 -12.44
C LYS A 242 5.88 -7.43 -11.38
N GLY A 243 5.03 -8.38 -10.97
CA GLY A 243 3.92 -8.15 -10.08
C GLY A 243 4.22 -8.54 -8.63
N ILE A 244 3.40 -8.04 -7.72
CA ILE A 244 3.41 -8.46 -6.32
C ILE A 244 1.98 -8.60 -5.76
N ASN A 245 1.76 -9.56 -4.87
CA ASN A 245 0.51 -9.68 -4.13
C ASN A 245 0.54 -8.76 -2.90
N TRP A 246 -0.53 -7.99 -2.69
CA TRP A 246 -0.73 -7.18 -1.47
C TRP A 246 -2.07 -7.55 -0.83
N PHE A 247 -2.01 -8.49 0.11
CA PHE A 247 -3.21 -9.12 0.67
C PHE A 247 -3.72 -8.43 1.94
N GLY A 248 -4.94 -8.79 2.34
CA GLY A 248 -5.63 -8.36 3.55
C GLY A 248 -7.10 -8.02 3.30
N MET A 249 -7.44 -7.50 2.11
CA MET A 249 -8.80 -7.04 1.80
C MET A 249 -9.81 -8.19 1.70
N GLU A 250 -9.35 -9.40 1.44
CA GLU A 250 -10.09 -10.66 1.43
C GLU A 250 -10.37 -11.21 2.85
N THR A 251 -9.67 -10.71 3.87
CA THR A 251 -9.78 -11.17 5.26
C THR A 251 -10.92 -10.50 6.02
N GLY A 252 -11.09 -10.84 7.31
CA GLY A 252 -12.09 -10.22 8.18
C GLY A 252 -11.89 -8.71 8.42
N THR A 253 -10.68 -8.19 8.23
CA THR A 253 -10.38 -6.75 8.41
C THR A 253 -10.85 -5.90 7.23
N ALA A 254 -11.02 -6.51 6.05
CA ALA A 254 -11.42 -5.86 4.81
C ALA A 254 -10.53 -4.66 4.40
N ILE A 255 -9.26 -4.68 4.78
CA ILE A 255 -8.22 -3.70 4.44
C ILE A 255 -6.97 -4.44 3.95
N PRO A 256 -6.18 -3.89 3.01
CA PRO A 256 -4.87 -4.45 2.80
C PRO A 256 -3.99 -4.12 4.04
N LEU A 257 -3.08 -5.03 4.40
CA LEU A 257 -2.23 -4.80 5.58
C LEU A 257 -1.19 -3.70 5.32
N GLY A 258 -0.62 -3.18 6.41
CA GLY A 258 0.44 -2.17 6.42
C GLY A 258 -0.03 -0.73 6.59
N LEU A 259 -1.31 -0.38 6.42
CA LEU A 259 -1.76 1.03 6.31
C LEU A 259 -1.88 1.83 7.62
N TRP A 260 -1.43 1.28 8.75
CA TRP A 260 -1.62 1.87 10.08
C TRP A 260 -0.52 2.85 10.51
N ASP A 261 0.40 3.22 9.60
CA ASP A 261 1.57 4.12 9.79
C ASP A 261 1.62 4.85 11.15
N ASN A 262 2.63 4.55 11.96
CA ASN A 262 2.84 5.20 13.25
C ASN A 262 4.35 5.39 13.53
N SER A 263 4.71 5.77 14.76
CA SER A 263 6.11 6.03 15.11
C SER A 263 7.00 4.78 15.18
N GLU A 264 6.40 3.58 15.19
CA GLU A 264 7.09 2.30 15.38
C GLU A 264 7.02 1.41 14.12
N ASN A 265 5.88 1.35 13.44
CA ASN A 265 5.66 0.49 12.29
C ASN A 265 4.49 0.95 11.40
N GLY A 266 4.27 0.20 10.32
CA GLY A 266 3.25 0.51 9.33
C GLY A 266 3.77 1.53 8.31
N THR A 267 2.99 1.72 7.26
CA THR A 267 3.33 2.57 6.13
C THR A 267 2.05 3.12 5.49
N THR A 268 2.20 3.77 4.35
CA THR A 268 1.10 4.38 3.60
C THR A 268 1.02 3.82 2.20
N ALA A 269 -0.17 3.93 1.58
CA ALA A 269 -0.34 3.52 0.18
C ALA A 269 0.61 4.29 -0.76
N TYR A 270 0.95 5.54 -0.43
CA TYR A 270 1.91 6.35 -1.19
C TYR A 270 3.32 5.77 -1.14
N GLN A 271 3.77 5.36 0.05
CA GLN A 271 5.10 4.80 0.26
C GLN A 271 5.22 3.42 -0.38
N ILE A 272 4.18 2.60 -0.28
CA ILE A 272 4.10 1.32 -1.02
C ILE A 272 4.20 1.56 -2.52
N ALA A 273 3.38 2.45 -3.11
CA ALA A 273 3.44 2.73 -4.55
C ALA A 273 4.83 3.24 -4.99
N SER A 274 5.46 4.10 -4.20
CA SER A 274 6.79 4.64 -4.50
C SER A 274 7.90 3.59 -4.37
N PHE A 275 7.79 2.71 -3.36
CA PHE A 275 8.69 1.56 -3.19
C PHE A 275 8.60 0.59 -4.36
N LEU A 276 7.37 0.25 -4.78
CA LEU A 276 7.13 -0.66 -5.90
C LEU A 276 7.70 -0.11 -7.21
N GLU A 277 7.39 1.14 -7.56
CA GLU A 277 7.95 1.83 -8.74
C GLU A 277 9.48 1.79 -8.73
N THR A 278 10.09 2.14 -7.59
CA THR A 278 11.55 2.22 -7.46
C THR A 278 12.23 0.86 -7.65
N ASN A 279 11.57 -0.23 -7.23
CA ASN A 279 12.04 -1.60 -7.40
C ASN A 279 11.50 -2.26 -8.70
N LYS A 280 10.94 -1.46 -9.62
CA LYS A 280 10.42 -1.84 -10.95
C LYS A 280 9.24 -2.82 -10.91
N PHE A 281 8.54 -2.93 -9.78
CA PHE A 281 7.25 -3.62 -9.77
C PHE A 281 6.23 -2.75 -10.52
N ASN A 282 5.59 -3.33 -11.53
CA ASN A 282 4.67 -2.60 -12.42
C ASN A 282 3.21 -3.03 -12.25
N ALA A 283 2.91 -4.01 -11.39
CA ALA A 283 1.54 -4.41 -11.09
C ALA A 283 1.39 -4.90 -9.63
N VAL A 284 0.19 -4.73 -9.09
CA VAL A 284 -0.23 -5.31 -7.81
C VAL A 284 -1.45 -6.20 -8.04
N ARG A 285 -1.40 -7.44 -7.56
CA ARG A 285 -2.57 -8.30 -7.42
C ARG A 285 -3.19 -8.04 -6.04
N LEU A 286 -4.47 -7.64 -6.03
CA LEU A 286 -5.23 -7.31 -4.83
C LEU A 286 -6.28 -8.39 -4.57
N PRO A 287 -6.02 -9.31 -3.62
CA PRO A 287 -7.01 -10.26 -3.13
C PRO A 287 -8.24 -9.57 -2.50
N LEU A 288 -9.43 -9.89 -3.00
CA LEU A 288 -10.71 -9.40 -2.47
C LEU A 288 -11.63 -10.54 -2.02
N CYS A 289 -12.62 -10.19 -1.20
CA CYS A 289 -13.66 -11.10 -0.72
C CYS A 289 -15.00 -10.78 -1.41
N ILE A 290 -15.65 -11.79 -2.00
CA ILE A 290 -16.93 -11.66 -2.69
C ILE A 290 -18.00 -11.08 -1.76
N ASN A 291 -18.13 -11.62 -0.54
CA ASN A 291 -19.09 -11.11 0.44
C ASN A 291 -18.83 -9.63 0.80
N TRP A 292 -17.58 -9.18 0.86
CA TRP A 292 -17.25 -7.77 1.15
C TRP A 292 -17.53 -6.83 0.00
N ILE A 293 -17.40 -7.30 -1.25
CA ILE A 293 -17.85 -6.55 -2.43
C ILE A 293 -19.37 -6.36 -2.37
N LEU A 294 -20.13 -7.45 -2.18
CA LEU A 294 -21.60 -7.44 -2.18
C LEU A 294 -22.20 -6.61 -1.05
N THR A 295 -21.64 -6.75 0.16
CA THR A 295 -22.11 -6.00 1.34
C THR A 295 -21.50 -4.61 1.45
N ASN A 296 -20.50 -4.30 0.60
CA ASN A 296 -19.70 -3.07 0.61
C ASN A 296 -19.22 -2.70 2.04
N LYS A 297 -18.67 -3.70 2.74
CA LYS A 297 -18.30 -3.64 4.16
C LYS A 297 -17.48 -2.39 4.47
N VAL A 298 -17.82 -1.69 5.56
CA VAL A 298 -16.97 -0.61 6.07
C VAL A 298 -15.66 -1.24 6.58
N PRO A 299 -14.48 -0.84 6.07
CA PRO A 299 -13.20 -1.42 6.50
C PRO A 299 -12.89 -1.15 7.98
N GLU A 300 -12.00 -1.95 8.58
CA GLU A 300 -11.58 -1.74 9.97
C GLU A 300 -10.73 -0.47 10.11
N SER A 301 -11.39 0.65 10.40
CA SER A 301 -10.79 1.99 10.42
C SER A 301 -9.64 2.16 11.42
N THR A 302 -9.59 1.34 12.49
CA THR A 302 -8.51 1.42 13.50
C THR A 302 -7.16 0.97 12.97
N LEU A 303 -7.13 0.24 11.86
CA LEU A 303 -5.93 -0.27 11.20
C LEU A 303 -5.50 0.58 10.00
N ILE A 304 -6.06 1.79 9.85
CA ILE A 304 -5.66 2.76 8.82
C ILE A 304 -5.39 4.11 9.48
N ASN A 305 -4.15 4.60 9.37
CA ASN A 305 -3.85 5.96 9.77
C ASN A 305 -4.29 6.94 8.66
N THR A 306 -5.50 7.47 8.79
CA THR A 306 -6.09 8.43 7.84
C THR A 306 -5.40 9.80 7.82
N ALA A 307 -4.62 10.14 8.86
CA ALA A 307 -3.83 11.38 8.88
C ALA A 307 -2.60 11.28 7.96
N GLU A 308 -2.05 10.08 7.82
CA GLU A 308 -0.88 9.79 6.96
C GLU A 308 -1.31 9.16 5.62
N ASN A 309 -2.59 8.80 5.48
CA ASN A 309 -3.23 8.34 4.25
C ASN A 309 -4.40 9.27 3.85
N ARG A 310 -4.15 10.58 3.71
CA ARG A 310 -5.23 11.59 3.55
C ARG A 310 -6.08 11.42 2.28
N ALA A 311 -5.51 10.85 1.23
CA ALA A 311 -6.21 10.55 -0.02
C ALA A 311 -7.03 9.25 0.01
N ILE A 312 -6.92 8.44 1.07
CA ILE A 312 -7.59 7.14 1.17
C ILE A 312 -8.96 7.31 1.82
N SER A 313 -10.01 6.89 1.10
CA SER A 313 -11.37 6.84 1.63
C SER A 313 -11.64 5.49 2.28
N ILE A 314 -12.10 5.50 3.53
CA ILE A 314 -12.48 4.29 4.29
C ILE A 314 -13.99 4.22 4.53
N THR A 315 -14.79 4.94 3.76
CA THR A 315 -16.25 5.00 3.95
C THR A 315 -16.96 3.69 3.59
N SER A 316 -16.35 2.88 2.71
CA SER A 316 -16.86 1.58 2.29
C SER A 316 -15.73 0.77 1.63
N TYR A 317 -15.95 -0.52 1.45
CA TYR A 317 -14.99 -1.42 0.79
C TYR A 317 -14.61 -0.92 -0.61
N MET A 318 -15.62 -0.55 -1.41
CA MET A 318 -15.39 -0.01 -2.75
C MET A 318 -14.69 1.35 -2.75
N SER A 319 -14.93 2.21 -1.75
CA SER A 319 -14.25 3.51 -1.69
C SER A 319 -12.78 3.37 -1.31
N LEU A 320 -12.45 2.38 -0.46
CA LEU A 320 -11.07 2.00 -0.15
C LEU A 320 -10.37 1.45 -1.40
N LEU A 321 -10.95 0.45 -2.06
CA LEU A 321 -10.41 -0.14 -3.29
C LEU A 321 -10.12 0.93 -4.36
N LYS A 322 -11.09 1.81 -4.63
CA LYS A 322 -10.94 2.93 -5.58
C LYS A 322 -9.81 3.89 -5.20
N SER A 323 -9.57 4.09 -3.91
CA SER A 323 -8.51 4.98 -3.44
C SER A 323 -7.13 4.35 -3.61
N LEU A 324 -7.01 3.04 -3.35
CA LEU A 324 -5.79 2.26 -3.54
C LEU A 324 -5.41 2.17 -5.03
N ILE A 325 -6.39 1.88 -5.90
CA ILE A 325 -6.17 1.84 -7.35
C ILE A 325 -5.57 3.16 -7.85
N LYS A 326 -6.07 4.31 -7.38
CA LYS A 326 -5.52 5.62 -7.76
C LYS A 326 -4.13 5.88 -7.19
N ALA A 327 -3.86 5.41 -5.98
CA ALA A 327 -2.52 5.53 -5.37
C ALA A 327 -1.47 4.80 -6.23
N LEU A 328 -1.82 3.60 -6.72
CA LEU A 328 -1.01 2.81 -7.63
C LEU A 328 -0.95 3.43 -9.03
N ALA A 329 -2.07 3.96 -9.55
CA ALA A 329 -2.15 4.62 -10.86
C ALA A 329 -1.22 5.83 -10.97
N TYR A 330 -1.06 6.59 -9.88
CA TYR A 330 -0.15 7.73 -9.81
C TYR A 330 1.31 7.35 -10.10
N ARG A 331 1.68 6.09 -9.85
CA ARG A 331 3.00 5.53 -10.15
C ARG A 331 2.99 4.60 -11.37
N ASN A 332 1.95 4.66 -12.21
CA ASN A 332 1.79 3.78 -13.37
C ASN A 332 1.85 2.28 -13.00
N ILE A 333 1.38 1.92 -11.81
CA ILE A 333 1.31 0.52 -11.37
C ILE A 333 -0.07 -0.04 -11.72
N GLY A 334 -0.08 -1.14 -12.47
CA GLY A 334 -1.29 -1.90 -12.81
C GLY A 334 -1.94 -2.56 -11.60
N VAL A 335 -3.23 -2.83 -11.69
CA VAL A 335 -3.99 -3.55 -10.66
C VAL A 335 -4.71 -4.73 -11.29
N LEU A 336 -4.39 -5.92 -10.80
CA LEU A 336 -5.16 -7.13 -11.03
C LEU A 336 -6.03 -7.37 -9.79
N ILE A 337 -7.35 -7.39 -9.96
CA ILE A 337 -8.27 -7.66 -8.85
C ILE A 337 -8.47 -9.16 -8.77
N SER A 338 -8.07 -9.78 -7.66
CA SER A 338 -8.26 -11.22 -7.44
C SER A 338 -9.53 -11.49 -6.66
N LEU A 339 -10.42 -12.29 -7.25
CA LEU A 339 -11.62 -12.79 -6.61
C LEU A 339 -11.23 -13.98 -5.71
N HIS A 340 -10.66 -13.63 -4.55
CA HIS A 340 -9.82 -14.53 -3.77
C HIS A 340 -10.64 -15.44 -2.86
N THR A 341 -11.50 -14.85 -2.02
CA THR A 341 -12.32 -15.59 -1.06
C THR A 341 -13.81 -15.38 -1.30
N LEU A 342 -14.63 -16.41 -1.00
CA LEU A 342 -16.09 -16.28 -1.01
C LEU A 342 -16.56 -15.47 0.20
N THR A 343 -16.01 -15.78 1.37
CA THR A 343 -16.22 -15.04 2.63
C THR A 343 -14.89 -14.84 3.33
N SER A 344 -14.85 -14.00 4.37
CA SER A 344 -13.62 -13.71 5.12
C SER A 344 -12.96 -14.91 5.81
N THR A 345 -13.64 -16.06 5.84
CA THR A 345 -13.16 -17.29 6.48
C THR A 345 -13.21 -18.50 5.53
N VAL A 346 -13.63 -18.29 4.28
CA VAL A 346 -13.79 -19.37 3.29
C VAL A 346 -13.19 -18.89 1.97
N SER A 347 -12.01 -19.43 1.64
CA SER A 347 -11.41 -19.23 0.32
C SER A 347 -12.33 -19.78 -0.79
N GLY A 348 -12.80 -21.02 -0.60
CA GLY A 348 -13.73 -21.73 -1.49
C GLY A 348 -12.99 -22.50 -2.58
N GLY A 349 -13.13 -23.83 -2.60
CA GLY A 349 -12.55 -24.69 -3.65
C GLY A 349 -13.28 -24.59 -4.99
N LEU A 350 -14.49 -24.04 -4.99
CA LEU A 350 -15.24 -23.59 -6.16
C LEU A 350 -15.51 -22.09 -6.04
N TRP A 351 -15.95 -21.47 -7.15
CA TRP A 351 -16.37 -20.06 -7.20
C TRP A 351 -17.76 -19.80 -6.59
N TYR A 352 -18.37 -20.82 -5.96
CA TYR A 352 -19.65 -20.73 -5.27
C TYR A 352 -19.71 -21.78 -4.15
N ASN A 353 -20.65 -21.60 -3.22
CA ASN A 353 -21.05 -22.57 -2.21
C ASN A 353 -22.50 -22.28 -1.73
N ASP A 354 -22.93 -22.90 -0.64
CA ASP A 354 -24.28 -22.69 -0.07
C ASP A 354 -24.54 -21.24 0.42
N ASN A 355 -23.49 -20.48 0.75
CA ASN A 355 -23.60 -19.12 1.26
C ASN A 355 -23.44 -18.04 0.16
N ILE A 356 -22.62 -18.33 -0.85
CA ILE A 356 -22.35 -17.46 -2.00
C ILE A 356 -22.70 -18.24 -3.25
N THR A 357 -23.85 -17.93 -3.85
CA THR A 357 -24.29 -18.58 -5.07
C THR A 357 -23.49 -18.09 -6.28
N GLN A 358 -23.54 -18.83 -7.40
CA GLN A 358 -23.00 -18.34 -8.68
C GLN A 358 -23.58 -16.97 -9.06
N SER A 359 -24.87 -16.72 -8.76
CA SER A 359 -25.49 -15.41 -9.03
C SER A 359 -24.87 -14.31 -8.18
N ASP A 360 -24.67 -14.56 -6.88
CA ASP A 360 -24.04 -13.58 -5.97
C ASP A 360 -22.61 -13.26 -6.43
N PHE A 361 -21.85 -14.27 -6.86
CA PHE A 361 -20.51 -14.06 -7.40
C PHE A 361 -20.53 -13.18 -8.66
N LEU A 362 -21.48 -13.41 -9.58
CA LEU A 362 -21.65 -12.57 -10.77
C LEU A 362 -22.13 -11.15 -10.43
N ASP A 363 -22.92 -10.97 -9.37
CA ASP A 363 -23.34 -9.64 -8.91
C ASP A 363 -22.15 -8.86 -8.30
N ALA A 364 -21.18 -9.55 -7.71
CA ALA A 364 -19.91 -8.94 -7.29
C ALA A 364 -19.08 -8.49 -8.50
N VAL A 365 -19.03 -9.29 -9.57
CA VAL A 365 -18.39 -8.91 -10.84
C VAL A 365 -19.06 -7.68 -11.45
N ASP A 366 -20.38 -7.61 -11.44
CA ASP A 366 -21.14 -6.45 -11.92
C ASP A 366 -20.88 -5.20 -11.08
N THR A 367 -20.75 -5.36 -9.77
CA THR A 367 -20.37 -4.27 -8.85
C THR A 367 -18.99 -3.72 -9.22
N LEU A 368 -17.98 -4.59 -9.39
CA LEU A 368 -16.62 -4.18 -9.74
C LEU A 368 -16.57 -3.47 -11.10
N THR A 369 -17.14 -4.08 -12.14
CA THR A 369 -17.10 -3.52 -13.50
C THR A 369 -17.88 -2.21 -13.61
N GLY A 370 -19.07 -2.12 -12.98
CA GLY A 370 -19.87 -0.90 -12.96
C GLY A 370 -19.21 0.28 -12.23
N ASP A 371 -18.34 0.00 -11.26
CA ASP A 371 -17.67 1.02 -10.46
C ASP A 371 -16.25 1.39 -10.95
N LEU A 372 -15.59 0.49 -11.69
CA LEU A 372 -14.16 0.61 -12.04
C LEU A 372 -13.88 0.68 -13.54
N CYS A 373 -14.84 0.38 -14.43
CA CYS A 373 -14.61 0.49 -15.88
C CYS A 373 -14.67 1.96 -16.36
N SER A 374 -13.60 2.71 -16.14
CA SER A 374 -13.46 4.09 -16.63
C SER A 374 -12.00 4.56 -16.65
N ASN A 375 -11.71 5.63 -17.38
CA ASN A 375 -10.41 6.31 -17.42
C ASN A 375 -9.82 6.64 -16.04
N LYS A 376 -10.69 6.85 -15.04
CA LYS A 376 -10.27 7.12 -13.65
C LYS A 376 -9.54 5.96 -12.97
N TYR A 377 -9.74 4.74 -13.46
CA TYR A 377 -9.13 3.51 -12.98
C TYR A 377 -8.47 2.77 -14.15
N TRP A 378 -7.87 3.53 -15.06
CA TRP A 378 -7.25 3.03 -16.30
C TRP A 378 -6.23 1.91 -16.08
N ASN A 379 -5.61 1.87 -14.90
CA ASN A 379 -4.60 0.90 -14.53
C ASN A 379 -5.18 -0.44 -14.03
N VAL A 380 -6.50 -0.61 -13.95
CA VAL A 380 -7.10 -1.93 -13.69
C VAL A 380 -7.04 -2.76 -14.97
N VAL A 381 -6.22 -3.82 -14.96
CA VAL A 381 -5.99 -4.68 -16.13
C VAL A 381 -7.07 -5.74 -16.31
N GLY A 382 -7.78 -6.07 -15.22
CA GLY A 382 -8.91 -6.98 -15.24
C GLY A 382 -9.11 -7.74 -13.93
N LEU A 383 -9.74 -8.90 -14.05
CA LEU A 383 -10.05 -9.78 -12.92
C LEU A 383 -9.29 -11.09 -13.03
N ASP A 384 -8.71 -11.50 -11.92
CA ASP A 384 -8.41 -12.89 -11.66
C ASP A 384 -9.67 -13.56 -11.12
N LEU A 385 -10.19 -14.47 -11.95
CA LEU A 385 -11.60 -14.85 -11.95
C LEU A 385 -11.99 -15.70 -10.75
N LYS A 386 -11.05 -16.46 -10.18
CA LYS A 386 -11.18 -17.15 -8.89
C LYS A 386 -9.81 -17.67 -8.48
N ASN A 387 -9.41 -17.35 -7.26
CA ASN A 387 -8.21 -17.91 -6.66
C ASN A 387 -8.37 -19.40 -6.37
N GLU A 388 -7.44 -20.21 -6.84
CA GLU A 388 -7.23 -21.61 -6.43
C GLU A 388 -8.49 -22.49 -6.41
N PRO A 389 -9.17 -22.72 -7.56
CA PRO A 389 -10.35 -23.57 -7.64
C PRO A 389 -10.00 -25.07 -7.54
N TYR A 390 -9.48 -25.50 -6.38
CA TYR A 390 -8.95 -26.86 -6.14
C TYR A 390 -10.02 -27.96 -6.08
N GLU A 391 -11.31 -27.62 -5.94
CA GLU A 391 -12.42 -28.59 -6.06
C GLU A 391 -13.02 -28.60 -7.47
N GLY A 392 -12.51 -27.74 -8.37
CA GLY A 392 -12.97 -27.65 -9.75
C GLY A 392 -12.55 -28.84 -10.61
N THR A 393 -13.40 -29.17 -11.57
CA THR A 393 -13.06 -30.08 -12.68
C THR A 393 -12.73 -29.27 -13.93
N TRP A 394 -12.26 -29.91 -15.00
CA TRP A 394 -11.93 -29.24 -16.26
C TRP A 394 -12.37 -30.06 -17.46
N GLY A 395 -13.26 -29.48 -18.28
CA GLY A 395 -13.65 -30.01 -19.58
C GLY A 395 -14.66 -31.15 -19.57
N ASP A 396 -15.27 -31.45 -18.42
CA ASP A 396 -16.31 -32.48 -18.30
C ASP A 396 -17.74 -31.92 -18.48
N GLY A 397 -17.92 -30.60 -18.42
CA GLY A 397 -19.21 -29.94 -18.56
C GLY A 397 -20.16 -30.11 -17.37
N GLU A 398 -19.66 -30.63 -16.24
CA GLU A 398 -20.42 -30.72 -14.99
C GLU A 398 -20.51 -29.35 -14.29
N ASP A 399 -21.32 -29.24 -13.24
CA ASP A 399 -21.49 -27.98 -12.50
C ASP A 399 -20.16 -27.46 -11.91
N THR A 400 -19.22 -28.37 -11.61
CA THR A 400 -17.88 -28.08 -11.08
C THR A 400 -16.85 -27.75 -12.16
N ASP A 401 -17.21 -27.78 -13.46
CA ASP A 401 -16.28 -27.51 -14.56
C ASP A 401 -15.80 -26.05 -14.50
N TRP A 402 -14.59 -25.85 -13.98
CA TRP A 402 -14.00 -24.55 -13.80
C TRP A 402 -13.82 -23.82 -15.14
N ARG A 403 -13.58 -24.54 -16.24
CA ARG A 403 -13.52 -23.94 -17.58
C ARG A 403 -14.83 -23.21 -17.92
N VAL A 404 -15.97 -23.84 -17.62
CA VAL A 404 -17.30 -23.24 -17.83
C VAL A 404 -17.54 -22.08 -16.85
N GLY A 405 -17.13 -22.23 -15.59
CA GLY A 405 -17.15 -21.17 -14.59
C GLY A 405 -16.37 -19.92 -15.04
N ALA A 406 -15.11 -20.09 -15.41
CA ALA A 406 -14.23 -19.05 -15.92
C ALA A 406 -14.83 -18.36 -17.17
N GLN A 407 -15.38 -19.12 -18.13
CA GLN A 407 -16.08 -18.54 -19.28
C GLN A 407 -17.30 -17.72 -18.85
N THR A 408 -18.07 -18.19 -17.87
CA THR A 408 -19.27 -17.51 -17.38
C THR A 408 -18.91 -16.19 -16.70
N ILE A 409 -17.94 -16.21 -15.80
CA ILE A 409 -17.46 -15.03 -15.06
C ILE A 409 -16.78 -14.04 -16.01
N GLY A 410 -15.85 -14.52 -16.85
CA GLY A 410 -15.13 -13.69 -17.82
C GLY A 410 -16.05 -13.00 -18.82
N ASN A 411 -17.06 -13.70 -19.34
CA ASN A 411 -18.05 -13.09 -20.22
C ASN A 411 -18.96 -12.08 -19.51
N ARG A 412 -19.27 -12.30 -18.21
CA ARG A 412 -19.99 -11.29 -17.43
C ARG A 412 -19.13 -10.04 -17.21
N MET A 413 -17.86 -10.23 -16.86
CA MET A 413 -16.90 -9.15 -16.71
C MET A 413 -16.77 -8.33 -18.00
N LEU A 414 -16.58 -8.98 -19.16
CA LEU A 414 -16.42 -8.29 -20.44
C LEU A 414 -17.68 -7.55 -20.90
N LYS A 415 -18.86 -7.99 -20.46
CA LYS A 415 -20.10 -7.26 -20.69
C LYS A 415 -20.15 -5.95 -19.88
N GLY A 416 -19.58 -5.93 -18.68
CA GLY A 416 -19.45 -4.73 -17.85
C GLY A 416 -18.27 -3.85 -18.25
N CYS A 417 -17.15 -4.46 -18.68
CA CYS A 417 -15.95 -3.78 -19.13
C CYS A 417 -15.22 -4.56 -20.22
N SER A 418 -15.41 -4.15 -21.49
CA SER A 418 -14.76 -4.80 -22.64
C SER A 418 -13.25 -4.63 -22.66
N ASN A 419 -12.72 -3.62 -21.96
CA ASN A 419 -11.31 -3.25 -21.97
C ASN A 419 -10.44 -4.10 -21.03
N TRP A 420 -11.06 -4.92 -20.16
CA TRP A 420 -10.35 -5.78 -19.21
C TRP A 420 -10.00 -7.14 -19.81
N MET A 421 -9.11 -7.87 -19.12
CA MET A 421 -8.79 -9.28 -19.38
C MET A 421 -9.22 -10.16 -18.21
N GLY A 422 -9.51 -11.43 -18.48
CA GLY A 422 -9.80 -12.44 -17.46
C GLY A 422 -8.58 -13.33 -17.26
N PHE A 423 -8.05 -13.34 -16.04
CA PHE A 423 -6.95 -14.20 -15.62
C PHE A 423 -7.53 -15.50 -15.07
N VAL A 424 -7.08 -16.61 -15.65
CA VAL A 424 -7.63 -17.95 -15.44
C VAL A 424 -6.57 -18.81 -14.77
N GLU A 425 -6.78 -19.10 -13.49
CA GLU A 425 -6.01 -20.11 -12.77
C GLU A 425 -6.43 -21.54 -13.17
N GLY A 426 -5.60 -22.52 -12.83
CA GLY A 426 -5.87 -23.95 -13.00
C GLY A 426 -6.64 -24.59 -11.85
N ILE A 427 -6.86 -25.89 -11.93
CA ILE A 427 -7.50 -26.70 -10.88
C ILE A 427 -6.45 -27.46 -10.07
N TYR A 428 -6.90 -28.38 -9.19
CA TYR A 428 -6.04 -29.36 -8.53
C TYR A 428 -6.29 -30.75 -9.13
N ALA A 429 -5.21 -31.46 -9.47
CA ALA A 429 -5.26 -32.87 -9.81
C ALA A 429 -3.96 -33.57 -9.41
N SER A 430 -4.04 -34.89 -9.25
CA SER A 430 -2.87 -35.74 -9.00
C SER A 430 -2.36 -36.33 -10.30
N HIS A 431 -1.04 -36.35 -10.44
CA HIS A 431 -0.35 -36.74 -11.67
C HIS A 431 0.81 -37.68 -11.39
N THR A 432 1.29 -38.27 -12.46
CA THR A 432 2.52 -39.04 -12.44
C THR A 432 3.37 -38.65 -13.64
N LEU A 433 4.59 -38.19 -13.38
CA LEU A 433 5.53 -37.74 -14.39
C LEU A 433 6.86 -38.46 -14.21
N THR A 434 7.44 -38.96 -15.30
CA THR A 434 8.79 -39.52 -15.27
C THR A 434 9.80 -38.42 -15.58
N ILE A 435 10.69 -38.13 -14.62
CA ILE A 435 11.79 -37.17 -14.75
C ILE A 435 13.08 -37.89 -14.40
N ASP A 436 14.12 -37.77 -15.23
CA ASP A 436 15.42 -38.42 -15.02
C ASP A 436 15.31 -39.95 -14.75
N ASP A 437 14.53 -40.67 -15.58
CA ASP A 437 14.21 -42.09 -15.44
C ASP A 437 13.56 -42.49 -14.09
N THR A 438 13.06 -41.51 -13.33
CA THR A 438 12.38 -41.71 -12.05
C THR A 438 10.93 -41.24 -12.17
N GLU A 439 10.00 -42.12 -11.80
CA GLU A 439 8.58 -41.81 -11.77
C GLU A 439 8.23 -41.07 -10.47
N TYR A 440 7.63 -39.89 -10.59
CA TYR A 440 7.15 -39.08 -9.48
C TYR A 440 5.63 -39.02 -9.52
N SER A 441 4.98 -39.45 -8.44
CA SER A 441 3.59 -39.08 -8.18
C SER A 441 3.57 -37.78 -7.40
N PHE A 442 2.87 -36.78 -7.94
CA PHE A 442 2.76 -35.46 -7.34
C PHE A 442 1.36 -34.91 -7.58
N TYR A 443 1.09 -33.73 -7.05
CA TYR A 443 -0.15 -33.03 -7.29
C TYR A 443 0.10 -31.60 -7.75
N ASP A 444 -0.82 -31.10 -8.55
CA ASP A 444 -0.87 -29.70 -8.93
C ASP A 444 -0.95 -28.83 -7.67
N TRP A 445 -0.18 -27.76 -7.62
CA TRP A 445 -0.50 -26.68 -6.69
C TRP A 445 -1.95 -26.24 -6.93
N TYR A 446 -2.64 -25.83 -5.87
CA TYR A 446 -3.98 -25.27 -6.07
C TYR A 446 -3.86 -24.09 -7.03
N GLY A 447 -4.75 -24.00 -8.03
CA GLY A 447 -4.64 -22.97 -9.05
C GLY A 447 -3.66 -23.28 -10.20
N SER A 448 -3.02 -24.46 -10.28
CA SER A 448 -1.96 -24.72 -11.29
C SER A 448 -2.31 -25.70 -12.40
N GLY A 449 -3.25 -26.63 -12.17
CA GLY A 449 -3.59 -27.68 -13.10
C GLY A 449 -4.29 -27.18 -14.35
N LEU A 450 -3.54 -26.94 -15.43
CA LEU A 450 -4.04 -26.44 -16.72
C LEU A 450 -3.83 -27.44 -17.86
N GLN A 451 -3.43 -28.68 -17.60
CA GLN A 451 -3.09 -29.70 -18.61
C GLN A 451 -4.19 -29.89 -19.66
N LYS A 452 -5.46 -29.85 -19.23
CA LYS A 452 -6.62 -30.00 -20.11
C LYS A 452 -6.98 -28.75 -20.90
N ALA A 453 -6.34 -27.60 -20.67
CA ALA A 453 -6.60 -26.37 -21.39
C ALA A 453 -6.22 -26.47 -22.89
N ASN A 454 -5.33 -27.38 -23.28
CA ASN A 454 -5.02 -27.62 -24.69
C ASN A 454 -6.19 -28.28 -25.44
N GLU A 455 -6.88 -29.23 -24.78
CA GLU A 455 -8.01 -29.95 -25.37
C GLU A 455 -9.31 -29.17 -25.23
N TYR A 456 -9.45 -28.48 -24.09
CA TYR A 456 -10.63 -27.71 -23.71
C TYR A 456 -10.19 -26.30 -23.27
N PRO A 457 -9.84 -25.41 -24.21
CA PRO A 457 -9.42 -24.06 -23.87
C PRO A 457 -10.57 -23.25 -23.26
N VAL A 458 -10.20 -22.23 -22.49
CA VAL A 458 -11.14 -21.19 -22.07
C VAL A 458 -11.26 -20.20 -23.20
N GLU A 459 -12.48 -19.97 -23.67
CA GLU A 459 -12.76 -19.01 -24.73
C GLU A 459 -13.81 -18.00 -24.25
N PHE A 460 -13.48 -16.72 -24.29
CA PHE A 460 -14.46 -15.66 -24.05
C PHE A 460 -15.12 -15.25 -25.37
N THR A 461 -16.23 -14.53 -25.28
CA THR A 461 -16.96 -13.99 -26.44
C THR A 461 -16.23 -12.85 -27.13
N THR A 462 -15.22 -12.28 -26.47
CA THR A 462 -14.33 -11.26 -27.02
C THR A 462 -12.93 -11.86 -27.13
N ASP A 463 -12.33 -11.77 -28.31
CA ASP A 463 -11.00 -12.30 -28.61
C ASP A 463 -9.91 -11.60 -27.80
N ASN A 464 -8.78 -12.29 -27.60
CA ASN A 464 -7.59 -11.78 -26.92
C ASN A 464 -7.83 -11.35 -25.46
N LYS A 465 -8.79 -11.97 -24.75
CA LYS A 465 -9.15 -11.58 -23.38
C LYS A 465 -8.78 -12.61 -22.29
N VAL A 466 -8.23 -13.75 -22.67
CA VAL A 466 -7.86 -14.83 -21.74
C VAL A 466 -6.37 -14.73 -21.43
N VAL A 467 -6.01 -14.65 -20.16
CA VAL A 467 -4.64 -14.83 -19.65
C VAL A 467 -4.64 -16.06 -18.76
N TYR A 468 -3.71 -16.98 -18.93
CA TYR A 468 -3.54 -18.10 -18.01
C TYR A 468 -2.60 -17.69 -16.87
N ALA A 469 -3.03 -17.90 -15.63
CA ALA A 469 -2.37 -17.38 -14.43
C ALA A 469 -2.11 -18.47 -13.37
N PRO A 470 -1.47 -19.62 -13.69
CA PRO A 470 -1.28 -20.69 -12.73
C PRO A 470 -0.43 -20.29 -11.53
N HIS A 471 -0.64 -20.96 -10.39
CA HIS A 471 0.22 -20.82 -9.22
C HIS A 471 1.37 -21.83 -9.25
N TYR A 472 2.52 -21.47 -8.69
CA TYR A 472 3.62 -22.42 -8.51
C TYR A 472 4.46 -22.06 -7.29
N TYR A 473 4.56 -23.01 -6.35
CA TYR A 473 5.12 -22.75 -5.03
C TYR A 473 6.40 -23.56 -4.73
N THR A 474 6.92 -23.33 -3.54
CA THR A 474 8.20 -23.86 -3.03
C THR A 474 7.97 -24.85 -1.88
N PRO A 475 9.01 -25.56 -1.40
CA PRO A 475 8.89 -26.46 -0.27
C PRO A 475 8.37 -25.81 1.02
N ALA A 476 8.51 -24.50 1.17
CA ALA A 476 7.98 -23.78 2.33
C ALA A 476 6.45 -23.83 2.41
N VAL A 477 5.76 -23.89 1.26
CA VAL A 477 4.31 -24.13 1.21
C VAL A 477 4.01 -25.61 1.42
N TYR A 478 4.69 -26.48 0.66
CA TYR A 478 4.63 -27.92 0.85
C TYR A 478 5.86 -28.61 0.22
N PRO A 479 6.55 -29.53 0.92
CA PRO A 479 7.75 -30.19 0.42
C PRO A 479 7.39 -31.31 -0.58
N GLN A 480 6.97 -30.93 -1.78
CA GLN A 480 6.66 -31.88 -2.84
C GLN A 480 7.89 -32.74 -3.20
N THR A 481 7.70 -34.05 -3.30
CA THR A 481 8.80 -35.02 -3.39
C THR A 481 9.68 -34.85 -4.63
N TYR A 482 9.16 -34.30 -5.73
CA TYR A 482 9.96 -34.02 -6.92
C TYR A 482 11.02 -32.93 -6.68
N LEU A 483 10.87 -32.08 -5.67
CA LEU A 483 11.86 -31.06 -5.30
C LEU A 483 13.08 -31.65 -4.58
N PHE A 484 13.04 -32.94 -4.22
CA PHE A 484 14.06 -33.63 -3.43
C PHE A 484 14.51 -34.96 -4.05
N GLY A 485 15.70 -35.41 -3.68
CA GLY A 485 16.31 -36.68 -4.11
C GLY A 485 15.81 -37.92 -3.35
N GLY A 486 14.69 -37.81 -2.63
CA GLY A 486 14.17 -38.81 -1.70
C GLY A 486 13.69 -38.15 -0.42
N GLY A 487 13.16 -38.96 0.49
CA GLY A 487 12.62 -38.55 1.78
C GLY A 487 11.42 -39.42 2.16
N THR A 488 10.96 -39.29 3.40
CA THR A 488 9.76 -39.96 3.93
C THR A 488 8.79 -38.91 4.41
N SER A 489 7.58 -38.88 3.84
CA SER A 489 6.55 -37.95 4.30
C SER A 489 6.07 -38.33 5.70
N GLY A 490 6.13 -37.35 6.61
CA GLY A 490 5.55 -37.41 7.95
C GLY A 490 4.05 -37.14 7.95
N ASP A 491 3.45 -37.26 9.13
CA ASP A 491 2.00 -37.18 9.31
C ASP A 491 1.43 -35.77 9.04
N ASN A 492 2.24 -34.71 9.15
CA ASN A 492 1.81 -33.34 8.87
C ASN A 492 2.32 -32.83 7.51
N GLY A 493 2.88 -33.70 6.66
CA GLY A 493 3.39 -33.37 5.34
C GLY A 493 4.86 -32.96 5.31
N GLU A 494 5.54 -32.88 6.45
CA GLU A 494 6.99 -32.71 6.51
C GLU A 494 7.71 -33.85 5.79
N LEU A 495 8.89 -33.59 5.24
CA LEU A 495 9.66 -34.59 4.51
C LEU A 495 10.92 -34.93 5.31
N ASP A 496 10.91 -36.02 6.05
CA ASP A 496 12.04 -36.52 6.83
C ASP A 496 13.10 -37.16 5.93
N ASP A 497 14.36 -37.17 6.37
CA ASP A 497 15.50 -37.81 5.69
C ASP A 497 15.64 -37.41 4.20
N TYR A 498 15.19 -36.19 3.85
CA TYR A 498 15.23 -35.68 2.49
C TYR A 498 16.67 -35.45 2.01
N VAL A 499 16.84 -35.50 0.70
CA VAL A 499 18.13 -35.19 0.05
C VAL A 499 17.92 -33.98 -0.85
N GLU A 500 18.61 -32.88 -0.59
CA GLU A 500 18.54 -31.72 -1.47
C GLU A 500 19.23 -31.99 -2.80
N LEU A 501 18.62 -31.47 -3.87
CA LEU A 501 19.10 -31.70 -5.23
C LEU A 501 20.23 -30.75 -5.61
N SER A 502 21.03 -31.18 -6.58
CA SER A 502 21.93 -30.28 -7.30
C SER A 502 21.14 -29.21 -8.05
N ASN A 503 21.76 -28.05 -8.30
CA ASN A 503 21.17 -26.95 -9.05
C ASN A 503 20.58 -27.39 -10.40
N SER A 504 21.31 -28.19 -11.17
CA SER A 504 20.83 -28.68 -12.47
C SER A 504 19.62 -29.61 -12.33
N SER A 505 19.64 -30.53 -11.37
CA SER A 505 18.52 -31.46 -11.16
C SER A 505 17.28 -30.74 -10.65
N LEU A 506 17.43 -29.81 -9.69
CA LEU A 506 16.32 -29.04 -9.16
C LEU A 506 15.66 -28.22 -10.28
N LYS A 507 16.46 -27.47 -11.06
CA LYS A 507 15.95 -26.69 -12.19
C LYS A 507 15.26 -27.56 -13.24
N THR A 508 15.84 -28.71 -13.60
CA THR A 508 15.22 -29.65 -14.55
C THR A 508 13.86 -30.14 -14.06
N ARG A 509 13.72 -30.46 -12.78
CA ARG A 509 12.44 -30.93 -12.21
C ARG A 509 11.40 -29.83 -12.08
N ILE A 510 11.82 -28.62 -11.71
CA ILE A 510 10.91 -27.45 -11.71
C ILE A 510 10.42 -27.20 -13.14
N SER A 511 11.31 -27.15 -14.13
CA SER A 511 10.93 -26.96 -15.54
C SER A 511 9.98 -28.06 -16.00
N ALA A 512 10.30 -29.33 -15.77
CA ALA A 512 9.47 -30.45 -16.23
C ALA A 512 8.08 -30.46 -15.58
N THR A 513 7.97 -30.11 -14.29
CA THR A 513 6.68 -30.03 -13.60
C THR A 513 5.87 -28.81 -14.01
N MET A 514 6.50 -27.65 -14.21
CA MET A 514 5.83 -26.48 -14.80
C MET A 514 5.32 -26.78 -16.21
N ASP A 515 6.14 -27.43 -17.05
CA ASP A 515 5.77 -27.80 -18.42
C ASP A 515 4.58 -28.77 -18.44
N GLU A 516 4.60 -29.77 -17.56
CA GLU A 516 3.48 -30.69 -17.37
C GLU A 516 2.23 -29.95 -16.91
N MET A 517 2.30 -29.09 -15.90
CA MET A 517 1.15 -28.39 -15.33
C MET A 517 0.52 -27.37 -16.30
N PHE A 518 1.35 -26.57 -16.99
CA PHE A 518 0.88 -25.41 -17.76
C PHE A 518 1.84 -24.87 -18.83
N GLY A 519 3.12 -25.25 -18.86
CA GLY A 519 4.14 -24.60 -19.70
C GLY A 519 3.87 -24.71 -21.20
N PHE A 520 3.16 -25.76 -21.65
CA PHE A 520 2.74 -25.92 -23.06
C PHE A 520 1.88 -24.75 -23.59
N ILE A 521 1.26 -23.96 -22.71
CA ILE A 521 0.48 -22.78 -23.09
C ILE A 521 1.40 -21.72 -23.69
N ALA A 522 2.61 -21.54 -23.17
CA ALA A 522 3.57 -20.60 -23.75
C ALA A 522 4.05 -21.03 -25.14
N ASP A 523 4.15 -22.34 -25.39
CA ASP A 523 4.61 -22.88 -26.67
C ASP A 523 3.63 -22.61 -27.82
N ASN A 524 2.33 -22.64 -27.54
CA ASN A 524 1.31 -22.41 -28.57
C ASN A 524 1.03 -20.92 -28.82
N LYS A 525 1.50 -20.03 -27.95
CA LYS A 525 1.33 -18.56 -28.00
C LYS A 525 -0.11 -18.07 -28.19
N SER A 526 -1.09 -18.91 -27.83
CA SER A 526 -2.52 -18.62 -28.03
C SER A 526 -3.07 -17.63 -27.01
N ALA A 527 -2.44 -17.55 -25.83
CA ALA A 527 -2.74 -16.60 -24.77
C ALA A 527 -1.45 -16.30 -23.99
N ALA A 528 -1.41 -15.17 -23.30
CA ALA A 528 -0.36 -14.88 -22.33
C ALA A 528 -0.41 -15.88 -21.16
N LEU A 529 0.77 -16.30 -20.73
CA LEU A 529 0.99 -17.12 -19.54
C LEU A 529 1.81 -16.30 -18.54
N LEU A 530 1.35 -16.22 -17.29
CA LEU A 530 2.11 -15.66 -16.18
C LEU A 530 1.87 -16.44 -14.90
N LEU A 531 2.74 -16.34 -13.90
CA LEU A 531 2.48 -16.97 -12.59
C LEU A 531 1.56 -16.08 -11.74
N GLY A 532 0.36 -16.55 -11.42
CA GLY A 532 -0.63 -15.81 -10.60
C GLY A 532 -0.17 -15.60 -9.17
N GLU A 533 0.50 -16.61 -8.60
CA GLU A 533 1.24 -16.56 -7.35
C GLU A 533 2.47 -17.47 -7.46
N PHE A 534 3.60 -16.99 -6.96
CA PHE A 534 4.79 -17.81 -6.78
C PHE A 534 5.68 -17.25 -5.67
N GLY A 535 6.57 -18.09 -5.14
CA GLY A 535 7.52 -17.70 -4.10
C GLY A 535 7.40 -18.52 -2.82
N GLY A 536 7.97 -18.01 -1.74
CA GLY A 536 8.16 -18.75 -0.50
C GLY A 536 9.02 -17.98 0.48
N LEU A 537 9.57 -18.69 1.45
CA LEU A 537 10.70 -18.20 2.23
C LEU A 537 11.92 -18.02 1.32
N TYR A 538 12.68 -16.95 1.54
CA TYR A 538 13.80 -16.58 0.67
C TYR A 538 15.08 -16.29 1.47
N ALA A 539 15.06 -15.27 2.32
CA ALA A 539 16.17 -14.92 3.21
C ALA A 539 16.18 -15.80 4.47
N THR A 540 15.02 -16.33 4.86
CA THR A 540 14.88 -17.16 6.06
C THR A 540 14.88 -18.66 5.78
N ASP A 541 15.22 -19.09 4.56
CA ASP A 541 15.31 -20.50 4.20
C ASP A 541 16.37 -21.22 5.04
N LEU A 542 15.94 -22.25 5.79
CA LEU A 542 16.79 -23.07 6.65
C LEU A 542 17.16 -24.42 6.05
N ASN A 543 16.74 -24.71 4.80
CA ASN A 543 17.23 -25.91 4.12
C ASN A 543 18.76 -25.78 3.90
N PRO A 544 19.56 -26.81 4.20
CA PRO A 544 21.03 -26.74 4.13
C PRO A 544 21.61 -26.18 2.82
N GLU A 545 21.01 -26.51 1.67
CA GLU A 545 21.38 -26.02 0.33
C GLU A 545 20.45 -24.91 -0.17
N LEU A 546 19.64 -24.33 0.70
CA LEU A 546 18.67 -23.27 0.42
C LEU A 546 17.69 -23.65 -0.71
N THR A 547 17.15 -24.88 -0.68
CA THR A 547 16.22 -25.37 -1.71
C THR A 547 15.00 -24.48 -1.91
N THR A 548 14.40 -23.90 -0.87
CA THR A 548 13.23 -23.01 -1.01
C THR A 548 13.58 -21.75 -1.79
N LYS A 549 14.68 -21.10 -1.43
CA LYS A 549 15.21 -19.93 -2.13
C LYS A 549 15.51 -20.26 -3.60
N ARG A 550 16.23 -21.37 -3.85
CA ARG A 550 16.59 -21.82 -5.20
C ARG A 550 15.36 -22.15 -6.06
N CYS A 551 14.29 -22.69 -5.48
CA CYS A 551 13.04 -22.92 -6.20
C CYS A 551 12.42 -21.61 -6.71
N THR A 552 12.47 -20.54 -5.92
CA THR A 552 12.04 -19.20 -6.35
C THR A 552 12.93 -18.68 -7.48
N ASP A 553 14.26 -18.78 -7.32
CA ASP A 553 15.23 -18.35 -8.33
C ASP A 553 15.01 -19.06 -9.69
N TYR A 554 14.83 -20.39 -9.66
CA TYR A 554 14.60 -21.16 -10.89
C TYR A 554 13.24 -20.93 -11.52
N SER A 555 12.20 -20.66 -10.71
CA SER A 555 10.88 -20.28 -11.24
C SER A 555 10.98 -18.97 -12.05
N ILE A 556 11.73 -17.99 -11.54
CA ILE A 556 12.01 -16.73 -12.27
C ILE A 556 12.85 -16.99 -13.51
N GLU A 557 13.93 -17.78 -13.39
CA GLU A 557 14.82 -18.06 -14.51
C GLU A 557 14.07 -18.77 -15.66
N ILE A 558 13.21 -19.73 -15.35
CA ILE A 558 12.38 -20.46 -16.33
C ILE A 558 11.38 -19.51 -17.00
N MET A 559 10.67 -18.69 -16.21
CA MET A 559 9.72 -17.69 -16.71
C MET A 559 10.38 -16.72 -17.70
N VAL A 560 11.55 -16.17 -17.34
CA VAL A 560 12.30 -15.24 -18.20
C VAL A 560 12.83 -15.95 -19.45
N ALA A 561 13.43 -17.14 -19.29
CA ALA A 561 14.02 -17.88 -20.41
C ALA A 561 12.99 -18.33 -21.45
N ASN A 562 11.77 -18.64 -21.01
CA ASN A 562 10.66 -19.05 -21.87
C ASN A 562 9.85 -17.87 -22.43
N GLY A 563 10.18 -16.63 -22.06
CA GLY A 563 9.48 -15.43 -22.55
C GLY A 563 8.01 -15.36 -22.09
N TRP A 564 7.71 -15.82 -20.88
CA TRP A 564 6.38 -15.70 -20.29
C TRP A 564 6.07 -14.23 -19.95
N ALA A 565 4.79 -13.89 -19.81
CA ALA A 565 4.32 -12.53 -19.54
C ALA A 565 4.59 -12.06 -18.08
N GLY A 566 5.41 -12.79 -17.31
CA GLY A 566 5.82 -12.43 -15.96
C GLY A 566 5.12 -13.21 -14.84
N GLY A 567 4.87 -12.55 -13.71
CA GLY A 567 4.15 -13.15 -12.58
C GLY A 567 4.03 -12.23 -11.36
N PHE A 568 3.27 -12.68 -10.35
CA PHE A 568 3.10 -11.97 -9.09
C PHE A 568 3.72 -12.76 -7.94
N VAL A 569 4.74 -12.19 -7.29
CA VAL A 569 5.35 -12.82 -6.12
C VAL A 569 4.39 -12.77 -4.92
N TRP A 570 4.31 -13.86 -4.17
CA TRP A 570 3.62 -13.94 -2.88
C TRP A 570 4.67 -13.85 -1.75
N SER A 571 4.77 -12.74 -1.01
CA SER A 571 3.98 -11.49 -1.15
C SER A 571 4.71 -10.23 -0.67
N LEU A 572 4.06 -9.05 -0.81
CA LEU A 572 4.54 -7.80 -0.21
C LEU A 572 4.59 -7.90 1.31
N ASN A 573 3.60 -8.57 1.89
CA ASN A 573 3.31 -8.57 3.31
C ASN A 573 4.29 -9.48 4.07
N PRO A 574 4.92 -9.01 5.16
CA PRO A 574 5.73 -9.86 6.04
C PRO A 574 4.89 -10.97 6.71
N GLU A 575 3.58 -10.77 6.86
CA GLU A 575 2.68 -11.73 7.51
C GLU A 575 2.37 -12.97 6.65
N SER A 576 2.91 -13.07 5.44
CA SER A 576 2.80 -14.25 4.58
C SER A 576 3.30 -15.50 5.32
N ALA A 577 2.41 -16.44 5.59
CA ALA A 577 2.71 -17.63 6.39
C ALA A 577 2.96 -18.88 5.53
N TYR A 578 3.99 -19.63 5.90
CA TYR A 578 4.45 -20.87 5.27
C TYR A 578 4.55 -21.99 6.32
N GLN A 579 4.40 -23.24 5.90
CA GLN A 579 4.21 -24.38 6.81
C GLN A 579 5.47 -25.19 7.07
N TYR A 580 6.54 -25.01 6.29
CA TYR A 580 7.74 -25.85 6.40
C TYR A 580 9.03 -25.04 6.34
N ASN A 581 9.89 -25.19 7.35
CA ASN A 581 11.24 -24.62 7.33
C ASN A 581 12.16 -25.22 8.42
N PRO A 582 13.21 -26.01 8.07
CA PRO A 582 13.42 -26.62 6.75
C PRO A 582 12.32 -27.64 6.42
N SER A 583 12.42 -28.34 5.28
CA SER A 583 11.34 -29.21 4.79
C SER A 583 10.95 -30.39 5.68
N ASP A 584 11.77 -30.75 6.67
CA ASP A 584 11.49 -31.76 7.71
C ASP A 584 10.77 -31.18 8.95
N THR A 585 10.52 -29.87 8.98
CA THR A 585 10.00 -29.17 10.15
C THR A 585 8.69 -28.48 9.81
N TYR A 586 7.58 -29.09 10.20
CA TYR A 586 6.25 -28.48 10.14
C TYR A 586 6.09 -27.40 11.22
N GLY A 587 5.57 -26.23 10.83
CA GLY A 587 5.39 -25.09 11.72
C GLY A 587 4.66 -23.92 11.06
N THR A 588 4.90 -22.72 11.56
CA THR A 588 4.43 -21.48 10.93
C THR A 588 5.58 -20.51 10.88
N PHE A 589 5.98 -20.17 9.67
CA PHE A 589 7.10 -19.29 9.37
C PHE A 589 6.59 -18.15 8.51
N THR A 590 7.04 -16.93 8.76
CA THR A 590 6.55 -15.76 8.05
C THR A 590 7.67 -15.03 7.35
N GLU A 591 7.45 -14.66 6.10
CA GLU A 591 8.38 -13.83 5.34
C GLU A 591 7.64 -13.13 4.20
N GLY A 592 8.02 -11.90 3.91
CA GLY A 592 7.57 -11.15 2.74
C GLY A 592 8.68 -10.30 2.16
N VAL A 593 8.34 -9.54 1.12
CA VAL A 593 9.27 -8.56 0.52
C VAL A 593 9.52 -7.37 1.46
N LEU A 594 8.58 -7.07 2.36
CA LEU A 594 8.80 -6.18 3.50
C LEU A 594 9.08 -6.98 4.77
N GLU A 595 9.77 -6.34 5.70
CA GLU A 595 9.97 -6.81 7.08
C GLU A 595 8.76 -6.46 7.94
N ASP A 596 8.65 -7.07 9.13
CA ASP A 596 7.52 -6.91 10.08
C ASP A 596 7.18 -5.45 10.43
N ASP A 597 8.12 -4.53 10.29
CA ASP A 597 7.92 -3.11 10.57
C ASP A 597 7.15 -2.36 9.45
N TRP A 598 6.99 -2.96 8.26
CA TRP A 598 6.45 -2.34 7.05
C TRP A 598 7.21 -1.09 6.56
N LEU A 599 8.39 -0.82 7.12
CA LEU A 599 9.26 0.34 6.86
C LEU A 599 10.62 -0.08 6.28
N THR A 600 10.96 -1.36 6.40
CA THR A 600 12.19 -1.95 5.89
C THR A 600 11.83 -3.03 4.87
N ALA A 601 12.53 -3.03 3.75
CA ALA A 601 12.43 -4.11 2.78
C ALA A 601 13.42 -5.22 3.09
N ASN A 602 13.01 -6.45 2.86
CA ASN A 602 13.87 -7.62 2.87
C ASN A 602 14.82 -7.54 1.67
N SER A 603 16.01 -7.00 1.91
CA SER A 603 16.99 -6.70 0.85
C SER A 603 17.50 -7.95 0.11
N GLU A 604 17.55 -9.10 0.79
CA GLU A 604 17.96 -10.36 0.15
C GLU A 604 16.86 -10.89 -0.76
N PHE A 605 15.60 -10.87 -0.31
CA PHE A 605 14.46 -11.24 -1.15
C PHE A 605 14.34 -10.31 -2.37
N LEU A 606 14.43 -9.00 -2.16
CA LEU A 606 14.44 -8.03 -3.27
C LEU A 606 15.54 -8.29 -4.30
N ALA A 607 16.75 -8.62 -3.85
CA ALA A 607 17.86 -8.94 -4.75
C ALA A 607 17.56 -10.18 -5.60
N GLY A 608 16.90 -11.20 -5.04
CA GLY A 608 16.43 -12.37 -5.80
C GLY A 608 15.44 -12.01 -6.91
N LEU A 609 14.56 -11.04 -6.63
CA LEU A 609 13.56 -10.56 -7.58
C LEU A 609 14.13 -9.63 -8.66
N GLU A 610 15.42 -9.26 -8.59
CA GLU A 610 16.04 -8.45 -9.65
C GLU A 610 16.15 -9.21 -10.98
N ALA A 611 16.19 -10.54 -10.97
CA ALA A 611 16.22 -11.34 -12.20
C ALA A 611 14.95 -11.15 -13.06
N MET A 612 13.81 -10.81 -12.45
CA MET A 612 12.60 -10.44 -13.21
C MET A 612 12.76 -9.13 -14.00
N ASN A 613 13.80 -8.33 -13.72
CA ASN A 613 14.07 -7.12 -14.50
C ASN A 613 14.50 -7.41 -15.94
N ASP A 614 14.83 -8.66 -16.26
CA ASP A 614 15.24 -9.13 -17.59
C ASP A 614 14.06 -9.59 -18.46
N LEU A 615 12.81 -9.52 -17.96
CA LEU A 615 11.60 -9.71 -18.76
C LEU A 615 11.59 -8.75 -19.96
N GLU A 616 11.33 -9.29 -21.16
CA GLU A 616 11.56 -8.61 -22.45
C GLU A 616 10.80 -7.28 -22.58
N HIS A 617 9.58 -7.23 -22.05
CA HIS A 617 8.68 -6.09 -22.16
C HIS A 617 8.40 -5.43 -20.80
N LEU A 618 9.25 -5.64 -19.78
CA LEU A 618 9.06 -4.99 -18.48
C LEU A 618 9.09 -3.46 -18.59
N ARG A 619 7.99 -2.85 -18.19
CA ARG A 619 7.80 -1.40 -18.11
C ARG A 619 6.64 -1.06 -17.19
N MET A 620 6.61 0.17 -16.68
CA MET A 620 5.41 0.66 -15.97
C MET A 620 4.21 0.69 -16.92
N MET A 621 3.00 0.58 -16.35
CA MET A 621 1.78 0.50 -17.16
C MET A 621 1.60 1.75 -18.04
N PRO A 622 1.36 1.57 -19.36
CA PRO A 622 1.18 2.69 -20.28
C PRO A 622 -0.03 3.56 -19.91
N CYS A 623 0.22 4.84 -19.67
CA CYS A 623 -0.80 5.88 -19.61
C CYS A 623 -0.88 6.55 -20.98
N PHE A 624 -1.97 6.35 -21.71
CA PHE A 624 -2.22 7.04 -22.97
C PHE A 624 -3.04 8.30 -22.69
N GLU A 625 -2.60 9.46 -23.18
CA GLU A 625 -3.34 10.70 -23.00
C GLU A 625 -4.72 10.59 -23.65
N THR A 626 -5.77 11.03 -22.94
CA THR A 626 -7.11 11.14 -23.54
C THR A 626 -7.06 12.16 -24.67
N GLU A 627 -7.56 11.82 -25.86
CA GLU A 627 -7.76 12.82 -26.91
C GLU A 627 -8.74 13.89 -26.39
N ASP A 628 -8.22 15.09 -26.10
CA ASP A 628 -9.06 16.25 -25.88
C ASP A 628 -9.90 16.42 -27.15
N SER A 629 -11.22 16.20 -27.05
CA SER A 629 -12.13 16.60 -28.10
C SER A 629 -11.88 18.08 -28.33
N ASP A 630 -11.28 18.42 -29.47
CA ASP A 630 -11.02 19.78 -29.93
C ASP A 630 -12.26 20.63 -29.62
N SER A 631 -12.21 21.36 -28.50
CA SER A 631 -13.15 22.43 -28.25
C SER A 631 -12.69 23.53 -29.18
N GLY A 632 -13.16 23.42 -30.43
CA GLY A 632 -12.89 24.33 -31.51
C GLY A 632 -13.07 25.74 -30.98
N SER A 633 -11.94 26.38 -30.71
CA SER A 633 -11.87 27.80 -30.46
C SER A 633 -12.51 28.44 -31.67
N SER A 634 -13.71 28.98 -31.46
CA SER A 634 -14.30 29.93 -32.39
C SER A 634 -13.34 31.10 -32.47
N GLY A 635 -12.42 31.03 -33.45
CA GLY A 635 -11.62 32.15 -33.89
C GLY A 635 -12.55 33.22 -34.43
N SER A 636 -12.93 34.14 -33.55
CA SER A 636 -13.24 35.51 -33.94
C SER A 636 -11.91 36.21 -34.19
N ASP A 637 -11.52 36.32 -35.46
CA ASP A 637 -11.02 37.56 -36.08
C ASP A 637 -11.02 37.43 -37.62
#